data_AF-A0AAC8Z2B3-F1
#
_entry.id   AF-A0AAC8Z2B3-F1
#
_cell.length_a   1.000
_cell.length_b   1.000
_cell.length_c   1.000
_cell.angle_alpha   90.00
_cell.angle_beta   90.00
_cell.angle_gamma   90.00
#
_symmetry.space_group_name_H-M   'P 1'
#
loop_
_entity.id
_entity.type
_entity.pdbx_description
1 polymer ?
#
loop_
_entity_poly.entity_id
_entity_poly.type
_entity_poly.pdbx_seq_one_letter_code
_entity_poly.pdbx_strand_id
1 'polypeptide(L)'
;MNAFGRFAKAAQAALRTFRHSGVAGFVGGLLRRTRIDYRKEVGDLMDASVVMAPVQWVQRALPEAVLKVSRKNSKGEIEEISDHGMLALIQNPNPFYADIVLWWGVVLSLLLDGNAYWMIVRNGVGRPAQLWYIPHWMLEPKWPEDGSEFISHYRYSPGGGAAATDVAPEDVIHFRYGIDPRNMRKGLSPIYGVIREIFMDIESSNFVAALLKNMGVPGIVIAPKGGAMPNPADVEATKTYVAAQFGGDGRGRPLVLGAPTEVSQFGFNPQQMEMSGARDVAEERVCAGIGIPAAVVGFGAGLQTTKVGATMGEMRKLAWENGVLPIGKLIADELKRSLLPLFGNPAGLDVFFDTSEVPAMQEDEDKRTDRWNKMLQTGGITVYTWRIGLGLDADDSHKYYLRGINMIEVPEGGARPDRSDPATDRGAKSADSHAAHDHAPGDHAPRATPDRYKRAAAYATMLQNQESGLADGFETRLIGFFGELADGARTAARPLLEEQLGKSRGVKSDDLLVDMILDELGIPKWASQLRRLYEAHYAEVGDASGEAAEAAGLGKSMPDRVAQSIIAAGGRRAGIVDLQGQTRAAMFDAIAEGRAAGEGAEAIAGRIYPLVAAGASSDPEIRARRIARTETKYAQNISTIERGKAAGVTRFVVFDGRLGPGRSKLDHIARDGSIVGAARAVQMAEEEHPNGTLSFGPHFDEEDE
;
A
#
# COMPACT_ATOMS: atom_id res chain seq x y z
N MET A 1 46.26 11.05 -42.38
CA MET A 1 45.33 11.32 -41.25
C MET A 1 43.92 10.97 -41.71
N ASN A 2 43.38 9.86 -41.22
CA ASN A 2 42.21 9.16 -41.76
C ASN A 2 40.89 9.94 -41.61
N ALA A 3 40.01 9.82 -42.61
CA ALA A 3 38.67 10.39 -42.66
C ALA A 3 37.82 10.02 -41.42
N PHE A 4 38.03 8.84 -40.83
CA PHE A 4 37.45 8.43 -39.55
C PHE A 4 37.79 9.36 -38.37
N GLY A 5 39.04 9.85 -38.30
CA GLY A 5 39.46 10.79 -37.26
C GLY A 5 38.85 12.19 -37.43
N ARG A 6 38.61 12.62 -38.68
CA ARG A 6 37.90 13.87 -38.98
C ARG A 6 36.42 13.78 -38.65
N PHE A 7 35.77 12.66 -38.97
CA PHE A 7 34.37 12.40 -38.60
C PHE A 7 34.19 12.33 -37.08
N ALA A 8 35.05 11.59 -36.37
CA ALA A 8 35.00 11.50 -34.92
C ALA A 8 35.21 12.86 -34.23
N LYS A 9 36.14 13.69 -34.74
CA LYS A 9 36.41 15.02 -34.19
C LYS A 9 35.27 16.02 -34.49
N ALA A 10 34.68 15.96 -35.68
CA ALA A 10 33.51 16.76 -36.04
C ALA A 10 32.25 16.33 -35.27
N ALA A 11 32.05 15.02 -35.09
CA ALA A 11 30.98 14.48 -34.25
C ALA A 11 31.17 14.88 -32.79
N GLN A 12 32.39 14.78 -32.23
CA GLN A 12 32.68 15.26 -30.87
C GLN A 12 32.44 16.76 -30.68
N ALA A 13 32.76 17.60 -31.68
CA ALA A 13 32.46 19.03 -31.63
C ALA A 13 30.94 19.32 -31.72
N ALA A 14 30.21 18.58 -32.55
CA ALA A 14 28.75 18.65 -32.63
C ALA A 14 28.08 18.17 -31.32
N LEU A 15 28.62 17.10 -30.70
CA LEU A 15 28.22 16.59 -29.40
C LEU A 15 28.65 17.49 -28.21
N ARG A 16 29.31 18.63 -28.46
CA ARG A 16 29.63 19.62 -27.42
C ARG A 16 28.86 20.93 -27.60
N THR A 17 28.47 21.27 -28.83
CA THR A 17 27.70 22.48 -29.15
C THR A 17 26.19 22.38 -28.87
N PHE A 18 25.65 21.18 -28.68
CA PHE A 18 24.24 20.84 -28.42
C PHE A 18 23.29 21.99 -27.99
N ARG A 19 22.51 22.50 -28.95
CA ARG A 19 21.36 23.40 -28.75
C ARG A 19 20.10 22.73 -29.30
N HIS A 20 19.40 21.94 -28.50
CA HIS A 20 18.02 21.56 -28.81
C HIS A 20 17.09 22.08 -27.72
N SER A 21 16.52 23.26 -27.96
CA SER A 21 15.30 23.65 -27.26
C SER A 21 14.17 22.79 -27.80
N GLY A 22 13.75 21.77 -27.05
CA GLY A 22 12.53 21.03 -27.36
C GLY A 22 11.34 21.98 -27.29
N VAL A 23 10.97 22.60 -28.41
CA VAL A 23 9.78 23.45 -28.52
C VAL A 23 8.79 22.73 -29.41
N ALA A 24 7.58 22.52 -28.86
CA ALA A 24 6.43 22.04 -29.60
C ALA A 24 6.19 22.94 -30.83
N GLY A 25 6.15 22.33 -32.02
CA GLY A 25 5.81 23.03 -33.25
C GLY A 25 4.44 23.70 -33.19
N PHE A 26 4.21 24.63 -34.10
CA PHE A 26 3.02 25.46 -34.37
C PHE A 26 1.65 24.99 -33.81
N VAL A 27 1.35 23.69 -33.81
CA VAL A 27 0.12 23.09 -33.25
C VAL A 27 0.04 23.18 -31.71
N GLY A 28 1.17 23.23 -30.99
CA GLY A 28 1.23 23.41 -29.54
C GLY A 28 0.79 24.79 -29.04
N GLY A 29 0.66 25.77 -29.94
CA GLY A 29 0.13 27.10 -29.62
C GLY A 29 -1.40 27.16 -29.47
N LEU A 30 -2.12 26.16 -30.01
CA LEU A 30 -3.59 26.10 -29.96
C LEU A 30 -4.10 25.65 -28.57
N LEU A 31 -3.30 24.86 -27.84
CA LEU A 31 -3.54 24.48 -26.45
C LEU A 31 -2.63 25.32 -25.55
N ARG A 32 -2.97 26.60 -25.33
CA ARG A 32 -2.23 27.44 -24.39
C ARG A 32 -2.28 26.79 -23.01
N ARG A 33 -1.15 26.22 -22.57
CA ARG A 33 -0.88 25.94 -21.16
C ARG A 33 -1.16 27.21 -20.35
N THR A 34 -1.60 27.05 -19.11
CA THR A 34 -1.80 28.17 -18.18
C THR A 34 -0.53 29.04 -18.11
N ARG A 35 -0.69 30.35 -17.88
CA ARG A 35 0.44 31.29 -17.76
C ARG A 35 1.21 31.15 -16.43
N ILE A 36 0.76 30.26 -15.55
CA ILE A 36 1.31 30.05 -14.21
C ILE A 36 2.59 29.21 -14.34
N ASP A 37 3.68 29.73 -13.79
CA ASP A 37 4.93 28.98 -13.65
C ASP A 37 4.89 28.20 -12.33
N TYR A 38 4.31 27.00 -12.37
CA TYR A 38 4.17 26.14 -11.20
C TYR A 38 5.50 25.82 -10.50
N ARG A 39 6.63 25.82 -11.21
CA ARG A 39 7.93 25.61 -10.56
C ARG A 39 8.27 26.78 -9.64
N LYS A 40 7.98 28.01 -10.08
CA LYS A 40 8.21 29.20 -9.27
C LYS A 40 7.27 29.25 -8.06
N GLU A 41 6.00 28.88 -8.24
CA GLU A 41 5.00 28.92 -7.17
C GLU A 41 5.28 27.87 -6.07
N VAL A 42 5.74 26.67 -6.44
CA VAL A 42 6.06 25.60 -5.48
C VAL A 42 7.37 25.86 -4.72
N GLY A 43 8.24 26.72 -5.25
CA GLY A 43 9.52 27.04 -4.61
C GLY A 43 10.53 25.88 -4.68
N ASP A 44 11.19 25.60 -3.56
CA ASP A 44 12.30 24.64 -3.46
C ASP A 44 11.86 23.19 -3.16
N LEU A 45 10.55 22.94 -3.09
CA LEU A 45 9.91 21.65 -2.77
C LEU A 45 10.10 21.15 -1.34
N MET A 46 10.90 21.82 -0.50
CA MET A 46 11.20 21.35 0.85
C MET A 46 10.05 21.58 1.82
N ASP A 47 9.20 22.58 1.56
CA ASP A 47 7.99 22.84 2.35
C ASP A 47 6.83 21.86 2.01
N ALA A 48 6.98 21.07 0.94
CA ALA A 48 5.97 20.12 0.51
C ALA A 48 6.12 18.77 1.23
N SER A 49 5.26 18.49 2.21
CA SER A 49 5.31 17.24 2.97
C SER A 49 5.13 15.99 2.09
N VAL A 50 4.30 16.10 1.04
CA VAL A 50 4.09 15.03 0.05
C VAL A 50 5.36 14.65 -0.70
N VAL A 51 6.31 15.59 -0.84
CA VAL A 51 7.62 15.38 -1.45
C VAL A 51 8.66 14.95 -0.42
N MET A 52 8.74 15.64 0.72
CA MET A 52 9.79 15.40 1.70
C MET A 52 9.64 14.06 2.43
N ALA A 53 8.42 13.55 2.63
CA ALA A 53 8.23 12.26 3.28
C ALA A 53 8.89 11.08 2.51
N PRO A 54 8.63 10.88 1.19
CA PRO A 54 9.33 9.84 0.43
C PRO A 54 10.83 10.11 0.27
N VAL A 55 11.26 11.37 0.11
CA VAL A 55 12.69 11.71 0.03
C VAL A 55 13.42 11.30 1.32
N GLN A 56 12.87 11.66 2.47
CA GLN A 56 13.46 11.29 3.77
C GLN A 56 13.41 9.78 4.02
N TRP A 57 12.43 9.08 3.47
CA TRP A 57 12.41 7.62 3.50
C TRP A 57 13.62 7.04 2.77
N VAL A 58 13.91 7.52 1.55
CA VAL A 58 15.10 7.10 0.79
C VAL A 58 16.39 7.49 1.49
N GLN A 59 16.45 8.68 2.11
CA GLN A 59 17.60 9.12 2.91
C GLN A 59 17.91 8.14 4.04
N ARG A 60 16.89 7.63 4.74
CA ARG A 60 17.08 6.62 5.81
C ARG A 60 17.43 5.24 5.26
N ALA A 61 16.84 4.86 4.13
CA ALA A 61 17.04 3.53 3.55
C ALA A 61 18.42 3.37 2.90
N LEU A 62 18.90 4.33 2.10
CA LEU A 62 20.14 4.18 1.33
C LEU A 62 21.36 3.81 2.21
N PRO A 63 21.59 4.44 3.39
CA PRO A 63 22.69 4.08 4.28
C PRO A 63 22.57 2.69 4.94
N GLU A 64 21.42 2.01 4.88
CA GLU A 64 21.33 0.59 5.29
C GLU A 64 22.17 -0.30 4.36
N ALA A 65 22.43 0.14 3.12
CA ALA A 65 23.35 -0.53 2.20
C ALA A 65 24.76 0.06 2.34
N VAL A 66 25.75 -0.81 2.54
CA VAL A 66 27.14 -0.38 2.79
C VAL A 66 27.87 -0.17 1.47
N LEU A 67 28.47 1.00 1.27
CA LEU A 67 29.32 1.24 0.10
C LEU A 67 30.61 0.42 0.22
N LYS A 68 30.91 -0.40 -0.80
CA LYS A 68 32.10 -1.25 -0.84
C LYS A 68 32.88 -1.06 -2.13
N VAL A 69 34.16 -1.42 -2.07
CA VAL A 69 35.06 -1.52 -3.21
C VAL A 69 35.45 -2.98 -3.37
N SER A 70 35.42 -3.51 -4.59
CA SER A 70 35.95 -4.84 -4.88
C SER A 70 36.96 -4.81 -6.02
N ARG A 71 37.74 -5.88 -6.14
CA ARG A 71 38.68 -6.12 -7.22
C ARG A 71 38.42 -7.47 -7.83
N LYS A 72 38.40 -7.53 -9.17
CA LYS A 72 38.40 -8.81 -9.88
C LYS A 72 39.83 -9.31 -10.06
N ASN A 73 40.15 -10.47 -9.50
CA ASN A 73 41.48 -11.08 -9.65
C ASN A 73 41.65 -11.75 -11.03
N SER A 74 42.86 -12.20 -11.35
CA SER A 74 43.18 -12.83 -12.65
C SER A 74 42.44 -14.16 -12.90
N LYS A 75 41.88 -14.78 -11.86
CA LYS A 75 41.05 -15.98 -11.94
C LYS A 75 39.55 -15.67 -12.07
N GLY A 76 39.18 -14.40 -12.02
CA GLY A 76 37.81 -13.92 -12.13
C GLY A 76 37.04 -13.89 -10.81
N GLU A 77 37.68 -14.19 -9.68
CA GLU A 77 37.08 -14.09 -8.34
C GLU A 77 37.03 -12.61 -7.91
N ILE A 78 35.99 -12.26 -7.15
CA ILE A 78 35.77 -10.91 -6.64
C ILE A 78 36.30 -10.86 -5.20
N GLU A 79 37.30 -10.02 -4.97
CA GLU A 79 37.89 -9.76 -3.66
C GLU A 79 37.41 -8.40 -3.14
N GLU A 80 36.83 -8.35 -1.94
CA GLU A 80 36.43 -7.11 -1.29
C GLU A 80 37.63 -6.37 -0.70
N ILE A 81 37.70 -5.05 -0.88
CA ILE A 81 38.74 -4.18 -0.33
C ILE A 81 38.08 -3.24 0.69
N SER A 82 38.11 -3.62 1.97
CA SER A 82 37.56 -2.83 3.07
C SER A 82 38.36 -1.55 3.33
N ASP A 83 39.69 -1.60 3.22
CA ASP A 83 40.58 -0.52 3.66
C ASP A 83 40.97 0.46 2.53
N HIS A 84 40.04 0.71 1.61
CA HIS A 84 40.30 1.61 0.50
C HIS A 84 40.23 3.09 0.92
N GLY A 85 41.23 3.90 0.57
CA GLY A 85 41.31 5.31 0.99
C GLY A 85 40.12 6.18 0.56
N MET A 86 39.44 5.82 -0.54
CA MET A 86 38.18 6.45 -0.95
C MET A 86 37.06 6.22 0.07
N LEU A 87 36.91 5.00 0.58
CA LEU A 87 35.88 4.66 1.57
C LEU A 87 36.14 5.41 2.88
N ALA A 88 37.40 5.44 3.32
CA ALA A 88 37.80 6.21 4.51
C ALA A 88 37.50 7.71 4.36
N LEU A 89 37.74 8.30 3.17
CA LEU A 89 37.39 9.69 2.90
C LEU A 89 35.87 9.91 2.90
N ILE A 90 35.08 8.99 2.36
CA ILE A 90 33.61 9.13 2.35
C ILE A 90 33.05 9.02 3.77
N GLN A 91 33.55 8.08 4.58
CA GLN A 91 33.15 7.89 5.99
C GLN A 91 33.44 9.13 6.84
N ASN A 92 34.59 9.79 6.62
CA ASN A 92 34.98 11.02 7.29
C ASN A 92 35.25 12.13 6.25
N PRO A 93 34.19 12.67 5.62
CA PRO A 93 34.32 13.56 4.47
C PRO A 93 34.89 14.92 4.85
N ASN A 94 34.64 15.39 6.06
CA ASN A 94 35.18 16.63 6.59
C ASN A 94 35.11 16.60 8.13
N PRO A 95 35.67 17.60 8.83
CA PRO A 95 35.67 17.63 10.30
C PRO A 95 34.31 17.81 10.98
N PHE A 96 33.22 18.03 10.23
CA PHE A 96 31.95 18.51 10.78
C PHE A 96 30.84 17.47 10.73
N TYR A 97 30.86 16.54 9.77
CA TYR A 97 29.87 15.47 9.65
C TYR A 97 30.44 14.23 8.95
N ALA A 98 29.83 13.08 9.21
CA ALA A 98 30.17 11.79 8.62
C ALA A 98 29.38 11.49 7.32
N ASP A 99 29.60 10.31 6.75
CA ASP A 99 28.97 9.82 5.52
C ASP A 99 27.44 9.88 5.48
N ILE A 100 26.72 9.48 6.54
CA ILE A 100 25.25 9.43 6.52
C ILE A 100 24.65 10.80 6.16
N VAL A 101 25.17 11.87 6.78
CA VAL A 101 24.70 13.25 6.53
C VAL A 101 25.08 13.70 5.12
N LEU A 102 26.29 13.32 4.66
CA LEU A 102 26.73 13.59 3.30
C LEU A 102 25.80 12.91 2.27
N TRP A 103 25.42 11.65 2.51
CA TRP A 103 24.50 10.90 1.66
C TRP A 103 23.10 11.50 1.65
N TRP A 104 22.60 11.95 2.79
CA TRP A 104 21.31 12.61 2.87
C TRP A 104 21.27 13.87 2.00
N GLY A 105 22.35 14.65 1.96
CA GLY A 105 22.50 15.79 1.07
C GLY A 105 22.43 15.39 -0.41
N VAL A 106 23.13 14.31 -0.80
CA VAL A 106 23.09 13.79 -2.18
C VAL A 106 21.68 13.38 -2.57
N VAL A 107 21.03 12.53 -1.77
CA VAL A 107 19.68 12.04 -2.05
C VAL A 107 18.69 13.18 -2.18
N LEU A 108 18.77 14.19 -1.29
CA LEU A 108 17.91 15.37 -1.35
C LEU A 108 18.04 16.09 -2.69
N SER A 109 19.25 16.54 -3.04
CA SER A 109 19.46 17.33 -4.26
C SER A 109 19.19 16.51 -5.53
N LEU A 110 19.55 15.22 -5.51
CA LEU A 110 19.34 14.33 -6.64
C LEU A 110 17.85 14.09 -6.92
N LEU A 111 17.02 13.91 -5.89
CA LEU A 111 15.58 13.69 -6.07
C LEU A 111 14.80 14.98 -6.34
N LEU A 112 15.22 16.12 -5.79
CA LEU A 112 14.52 17.40 -6.00
C LEU A 112 14.83 18.05 -7.36
N ASP A 113 16.11 18.14 -7.74
CA ASP A 113 16.56 18.84 -8.96
C ASP A 113 17.08 17.91 -10.05
N GLY A 114 17.44 16.67 -9.70
CA GLY A 114 18.13 15.76 -10.59
C GLY A 114 19.64 15.96 -10.62
N ASN A 115 20.17 16.91 -9.82
CA ASN A 115 21.60 17.21 -9.75
C ASN A 115 22.03 17.25 -8.30
N ALA A 116 23.12 16.58 -7.94
CA ALA A 116 23.77 16.73 -6.64
C ALA A 116 25.28 16.87 -6.83
N TYR A 117 25.92 17.60 -5.92
CA TYR A 117 27.31 17.99 -6.06
C TYR A 117 28.10 17.74 -4.79
N TRP A 118 29.29 17.17 -4.95
CA TRP A 118 30.35 17.28 -3.95
C TRP A 118 31.49 18.13 -4.49
N MET A 119 31.98 19.04 -3.65
CA MET A 119 33.22 19.76 -3.89
C MET A 119 34.38 19.03 -3.21
N ILE A 120 35.47 18.83 -3.94
CA ILE A 120 36.68 18.17 -3.45
C ILE A 120 37.65 19.26 -2.98
N VAL A 121 38.07 19.18 -1.72
CA VAL A 121 39.21 19.97 -1.23
C VAL A 121 40.44 19.07 -1.20
N ARG A 122 41.51 19.51 -1.85
CA ARG A 122 42.77 18.76 -1.96
C ARG A 122 43.80 19.22 -0.91
N ASN A 123 44.65 18.32 -0.48
CA ASN A 123 45.80 18.67 0.37
C ASN A 123 46.95 19.29 -0.45
N GLY A 124 48.02 19.71 0.23
CA GLY A 124 49.19 20.32 -0.40
C GLY A 124 49.96 19.43 -1.40
N VAL A 125 49.61 18.15 -1.53
CA VAL A 125 50.18 17.19 -2.49
C VAL A 125 49.15 16.86 -3.60
N GLY A 126 48.02 17.56 -3.67
CA GLY A 126 46.99 17.42 -4.70
C GLY A 126 46.05 16.22 -4.53
N ARG A 127 46.13 15.48 -3.41
CA ARG A 127 45.23 14.36 -3.12
C ARG A 127 43.92 14.85 -2.49
N PRO A 128 42.77 14.23 -2.77
CA PRO A 128 41.51 14.52 -2.08
C PRO A 128 41.69 14.39 -0.57
N ALA A 129 41.26 15.42 0.16
CA ALA A 129 41.38 15.50 1.61
C ALA A 129 40.03 15.74 2.29
N GLN A 130 39.10 16.44 1.62
CA GLN A 130 37.74 16.62 2.11
C GLN A 130 36.72 16.57 0.98
N LEU A 131 35.50 16.18 1.32
CA LEU A 131 34.32 16.20 0.49
C LEU A 131 33.26 17.07 1.15
N TRP A 132 32.72 18.01 0.39
CA TRP A 132 31.68 18.93 0.85
C TRP A 132 30.44 18.80 -0.01
N TYR A 133 29.31 18.45 0.60
CA TYR A 133 28.03 18.57 -0.08
C TYR A 133 27.71 20.03 -0.38
N ILE A 134 27.42 20.32 -1.65
CA ILE A 134 26.98 21.63 -2.10
C ILE A 134 25.55 21.51 -2.62
N PRO A 135 24.59 22.28 -2.07
CA PRO A 135 23.23 22.29 -2.56
C PRO A 135 23.17 22.62 -4.06
N HIS A 136 22.26 21.96 -4.78
CA HIS A 136 22.15 22.07 -6.24
C HIS A 136 21.95 23.50 -6.76
N TRP A 137 21.30 24.38 -5.98
CA TRP A 137 21.12 25.78 -6.34
C TRP A 137 22.36 26.66 -6.14
N MET A 138 23.40 26.17 -5.46
CA MET A 138 24.65 26.91 -5.21
C MET A 138 25.74 26.61 -6.24
N LEU A 139 25.57 25.61 -7.10
CA LEU A 139 26.60 25.20 -8.06
C LEU A 139 26.01 24.93 -9.44
N GLU A 140 26.44 25.69 -10.44
CA GLU A 140 25.91 25.56 -11.81
C GLU A 140 27.05 25.26 -12.81
N PRO A 141 26.94 24.20 -13.65
CA PRO A 141 27.92 23.96 -14.70
C PRO A 141 27.90 25.08 -15.75
N LYS A 142 29.07 25.51 -16.20
CA LYS A 142 29.23 26.50 -17.27
C LYS A 142 30.03 25.92 -18.43
N TRP A 143 29.67 26.31 -19.64
CA TRP A 143 30.28 25.83 -20.87
C TRP A 143 30.42 26.98 -21.87
N PRO A 144 31.43 26.93 -22.75
CA PRO A 144 31.62 27.94 -23.76
C PRO A 144 30.60 27.79 -24.89
N GLU A 145 30.15 28.91 -25.45
CA GLU A 145 29.10 28.91 -26.50
C GLU A 145 29.53 28.22 -27.78
N ASP A 146 30.84 28.16 -28.04
CA ASP A 146 31.45 27.52 -29.19
C ASP A 146 31.51 25.98 -29.10
N GLY A 147 31.14 25.42 -27.94
CA GLY A 147 31.21 23.99 -27.66
C GLY A 147 32.63 23.41 -27.71
N SER A 148 33.66 24.22 -27.46
CA SER A 148 35.04 23.73 -27.34
C SER A 148 35.16 22.67 -26.23
N GLU A 149 34.42 22.86 -25.14
CA GLU A 149 34.40 21.99 -23.96
C GLU A 149 32.97 21.58 -23.58
N PHE A 150 32.84 20.38 -23.00
CA PHE A 150 31.54 19.91 -22.51
C PHE A 150 31.13 20.68 -21.24
N ILE A 151 32.03 20.79 -20.26
CA ILE A 151 31.90 21.67 -19.09
C ILE A 151 33.27 22.32 -18.88
N SER A 152 33.31 23.65 -18.80
CA SER A 152 34.55 24.42 -18.60
C SER A 152 34.87 24.65 -17.13
N HIS A 153 33.86 24.97 -16.33
CA HIS A 153 33.96 25.19 -14.89
C HIS A 153 32.58 25.07 -14.25
N TYR A 154 32.55 24.96 -12.93
CA TYR A 154 31.35 25.10 -12.14
C TYR A 154 31.36 26.45 -11.44
N ARG A 155 30.28 27.21 -11.55
CA ARG A 155 30.15 28.47 -10.83
C ARG A 155 29.53 28.24 -9.47
N TYR A 156 30.33 28.38 -8.42
CA TYR A 156 29.91 28.27 -7.03
C TYR A 156 29.44 29.64 -6.50
N SER A 157 28.23 29.67 -5.95
CA SER A 157 27.59 30.87 -5.39
C SER A 157 27.30 30.63 -3.89
N PRO A 158 28.22 31.02 -2.98
CA PRO A 158 28.09 30.74 -1.54
C PRO A 158 26.92 31.45 -0.84
N GLY A 159 26.28 32.42 -1.51
CA GLY A 159 25.21 33.23 -0.92
C GLY A 159 25.74 34.31 0.04
N GLY A 160 24.83 34.99 0.75
CA GLY A 160 25.20 35.96 1.79
C GLY A 160 25.96 37.21 1.31
N GLY A 161 25.90 37.54 0.02
CA GLY A 161 26.62 38.68 -0.58
C GLY A 161 28.07 38.39 -0.97
N ALA A 162 28.58 37.17 -0.75
CA ALA A 162 29.89 36.77 -1.23
C ALA A 162 29.89 36.58 -2.77
N ALA A 163 31.03 36.90 -3.39
CA ALA A 163 31.20 36.77 -4.84
C ALA A 163 31.17 35.30 -5.27
N ALA A 164 30.63 35.06 -6.47
CA ALA A 164 30.69 33.73 -7.08
C ALA A 164 32.13 33.39 -7.49
N THR A 165 32.51 32.12 -7.32
CA THR A 165 33.84 31.60 -7.64
C THR A 165 33.72 30.48 -8.66
N ASP A 166 34.63 30.47 -9.64
CA ASP A 166 34.68 29.39 -10.62
C ASP A 166 35.55 28.24 -10.08
N VAL A 167 35.01 27.04 -10.09
CA VAL A 167 35.63 25.80 -9.60
C VAL A 167 35.94 24.89 -10.79
N ALA A 168 37.13 24.30 -10.79
CA ALA A 168 37.55 23.40 -11.86
C ALA A 168 36.67 22.14 -11.93
N PRO A 169 36.38 21.60 -13.12
CA PRO A 169 35.57 20.38 -13.24
C PRO A 169 36.16 19.17 -12.51
N GLU A 170 37.49 19.04 -12.40
CA GLU A 170 38.15 17.97 -11.64
C GLU A 170 37.99 18.05 -10.11
N ASP A 171 37.51 19.18 -9.59
CA ASP A 171 37.26 19.40 -8.15
C ASP A 171 35.78 19.30 -7.79
N VAL A 172 34.94 18.85 -8.73
CA VAL A 172 33.50 18.65 -8.54
C VAL A 172 33.10 17.25 -8.95
N ILE A 173 32.41 16.55 -8.06
CA ILE A 173 31.67 15.33 -8.38
C ILE A 173 30.23 15.74 -8.65
N HIS A 174 29.71 15.41 -9.84
CA HIS A 174 28.36 15.80 -10.26
C HIS A 174 27.51 14.56 -10.50
N PHE A 175 26.72 14.21 -9.50
CA PHE A 175 25.71 13.17 -9.58
C PHE A 175 24.49 13.68 -10.36
N ARG A 176 24.04 12.91 -11.36
CA ARG A 176 22.93 13.29 -12.24
C ARG A 176 21.88 12.19 -12.27
N TYR A 177 20.63 12.52 -11.97
CA TYR A 177 19.50 11.61 -12.15
C TYR A 177 19.16 11.53 -13.63
N GLY A 178 19.76 10.55 -14.32
CA GLY A 178 19.69 10.46 -15.77
C GLY A 178 20.31 11.68 -16.47
N ILE A 179 19.88 11.94 -17.70
CA ILE A 179 20.33 13.07 -18.51
C ILE A 179 19.09 13.88 -18.91
N ASP A 180 19.09 15.19 -18.62
CA ASP A 180 18.04 16.07 -19.12
C ASP A 180 18.17 16.23 -20.64
N PRO A 181 17.19 15.80 -21.45
CA PRO A 181 17.25 15.94 -22.90
C PRO A 181 17.27 17.40 -23.37
N ARG A 182 16.86 18.35 -22.52
CA ARG A 182 16.92 19.80 -22.80
C ARG A 182 18.29 20.38 -22.53
N ASN A 183 19.03 19.79 -21.60
CA ASN A 183 20.41 20.13 -21.30
C ASN A 183 21.17 18.90 -20.80
N MET A 184 21.87 18.24 -21.71
CA MET A 184 22.55 16.97 -21.43
C MET A 184 23.68 17.06 -20.40
N ARG A 185 24.04 18.27 -19.95
CA ARG A 185 25.04 18.51 -18.91
C ARG A 185 24.46 18.38 -17.50
N LYS A 186 23.12 18.39 -17.37
CA LYS A 186 22.38 18.29 -16.12
C LYS A 186 21.56 17.00 -16.08
N GLY A 187 21.24 16.55 -14.88
CA GLY A 187 20.24 15.51 -14.66
C GLY A 187 18.84 16.09 -14.67
N LEU A 188 17.85 15.20 -14.70
CA LEU A 188 16.43 15.51 -14.74
C LEU A 188 15.77 15.02 -13.46
N SER A 189 15.20 15.92 -12.66
CA SER A 189 14.45 15.55 -11.47
C SER A 189 13.32 14.55 -11.79
N PRO A 190 13.19 13.46 -11.00
CA PRO A 190 12.11 12.50 -11.16
C PRO A 190 10.70 13.08 -10.90
N ILE A 191 10.61 14.15 -10.10
CA ILE A 191 9.33 14.71 -9.63
C ILE A 191 8.90 15.99 -10.35
N TYR A 192 9.75 16.56 -11.21
CA TYR A 192 9.38 17.74 -12.01
C TYR A 192 8.22 17.50 -12.99
N GLY A 193 7.95 16.25 -13.35
CA GLY A 193 6.78 15.89 -14.15
C GLY A 193 5.44 16.11 -13.43
N VAL A 194 5.44 16.06 -12.10
CA VAL A 194 4.24 16.09 -11.23
C VAL A 194 4.13 17.38 -10.41
N ILE A 195 4.78 18.46 -10.89
CA ILE A 195 4.83 19.75 -10.18
C ILE A 195 3.44 20.39 -9.95
N ARG A 196 2.45 20.04 -10.78
CA ARG A 196 1.08 20.59 -10.65
C ARG A 196 0.34 19.93 -9.49
N GLU A 197 0.55 18.64 -9.31
CA GLU A 197 -0.02 17.87 -8.22
C GLU A 197 0.59 18.29 -6.89
N ILE A 198 1.90 18.53 -6.87
CA ILE A 198 2.58 19.12 -5.71
C ILE A 198 2.02 20.51 -5.39
N PHE A 199 1.87 21.37 -6.42
CA PHE A 199 1.23 22.67 -6.25
C PHE A 199 -0.19 22.57 -5.69
N MET A 200 -1.00 21.63 -6.20
CA MET A 200 -2.37 21.41 -5.74
C MET A 200 -2.42 20.96 -4.28
N ASP A 201 -1.51 20.07 -3.83
CA ASP A 201 -1.45 19.65 -2.42
C ASP A 201 -1.04 20.81 -1.50
N ILE A 202 -0.06 21.62 -1.91
CA ILE A 202 0.36 22.82 -1.17
C ILE A 202 -0.79 23.82 -1.08
N GLU A 203 -1.43 24.16 -2.19
CA GLU A 203 -2.54 25.13 -2.21
C GLU A 203 -3.77 24.62 -1.46
N SER A 204 -4.04 23.31 -1.52
CA SER A 204 -5.07 22.66 -0.69
C SER A 204 -4.76 22.83 0.79
N SER A 205 -3.52 22.56 1.19
CA SER A 205 -3.06 22.71 2.58
C SER A 205 -3.11 24.17 3.03
N ASN A 206 -2.67 25.11 2.19
CA ASN A 206 -2.72 26.55 2.45
C ASN A 206 -4.17 27.04 2.60
N PHE A 207 -5.07 26.58 1.73
CA PHE A 207 -6.49 26.94 1.78
C PHE A 207 -7.14 26.43 3.07
N VAL A 208 -6.94 25.16 3.43
CA VAL A 208 -7.47 24.58 4.67
C VAL A 208 -6.88 25.28 5.89
N ALA A 209 -5.57 25.54 5.91
CA ALA A 209 -4.91 26.26 7.00
C ALA A 209 -5.45 27.69 7.15
N ALA A 210 -5.67 28.40 6.04
CA ALA A 210 -6.25 29.74 6.05
C ALA A 210 -7.70 29.73 6.54
N LEU A 211 -8.50 28.74 6.12
CA LEU A 211 -9.87 28.56 6.58
C LEU A 211 -9.93 28.30 8.09
N LEU A 212 -9.12 27.36 8.60
CA LEU A 212 -9.04 27.04 10.02
C LEU A 212 -8.54 28.23 10.86
N LYS A 213 -7.51 28.95 10.37
CA LYS A 213 -7.00 30.16 11.01
C LYS A 213 -8.07 31.23 11.15
N ASN A 214 -9.06 31.25 10.26
CA ASN A 214 -10.17 32.19 10.26
C ASN A 214 -11.46 31.63 10.87
N MET A 215 -11.40 30.57 11.70
CA MET A 215 -12.57 29.92 12.35
C MET A 215 -13.63 29.39 11.37
N GLY A 216 -13.24 29.09 10.12
CA GLY A 216 -14.19 28.74 9.06
C GLY A 216 -15.08 29.90 8.63
N VAL A 217 -14.83 31.13 9.11
CA VAL A 217 -15.59 32.33 8.75
C VAL A 217 -15.18 32.73 7.33
N PRO A 218 -16.07 32.62 6.35
CA PRO A 218 -15.78 32.98 4.98
C PRO A 218 -15.70 34.50 4.80
N GLY A 219 -15.29 34.94 3.61
CA GLY A 219 -15.38 36.35 3.24
C GLY A 219 -16.78 36.92 3.51
N ILE A 220 -16.84 38.03 4.27
CA ILE A 220 -18.07 38.72 4.62
C ILE A 220 -18.28 39.85 3.61
N VAL A 221 -19.47 39.93 3.01
CA VAL A 221 -19.90 41.09 2.24
C VAL A 221 -20.81 41.95 3.10
N ILE A 222 -20.42 43.21 3.26
CA ILE A 222 -21.13 44.21 4.05
C ILE A 222 -21.75 45.20 3.05
N ALA A 223 -23.07 45.14 2.88
CA ALA A 223 -23.80 45.98 1.94
C ALA A 223 -24.68 47.01 2.69
N PRO A 224 -24.48 48.32 2.50
CA PRO A 224 -25.37 49.34 3.07
C PRO A 224 -26.78 49.21 2.49
N LYS A 225 -27.81 49.25 3.33
CA LYS A 225 -29.20 49.30 2.83
C LYS A 225 -29.50 50.72 2.34
N GLY A 226 -29.87 50.88 1.06
CA GLY A 226 -30.32 52.16 0.50
C GLY A 226 -29.76 52.55 -0.88
N GLY A 227 -28.96 51.72 -1.54
CA GLY A 227 -28.53 51.93 -2.94
C GLY A 227 -27.54 53.08 -3.18
N ALA A 228 -27.16 53.83 -2.13
CA ALA A 228 -26.12 54.85 -2.21
C ALA A 228 -24.72 54.19 -2.10
N MET A 229 -23.79 54.60 -2.97
CA MET A 229 -22.39 54.20 -2.85
C MET A 229 -21.81 54.80 -1.56
N PRO A 230 -21.25 54.00 -0.64
CA PRO A 230 -20.64 54.52 0.58
C PRO A 230 -19.40 55.35 0.26
N ASN A 231 -19.16 56.40 1.05
CA ASN A 231 -17.97 57.24 0.93
C ASN A 231 -16.70 56.39 1.19
N PRO A 232 -15.60 56.53 0.40
CA PRO A 232 -14.35 55.80 0.62
C PRO A 232 -13.81 55.85 2.06
N ALA A 233 -14.01 56.97 2.77
CA ALA A 233 -13.60 57.09 4.17
C ALA A 233 -14.40 56.16 5.12
N ASP A 234 -15.70 56.02 4.87
CA ASP A 234 -16.59 55.15 5.66
C ASP A 234 -16.31 53.66 5.38
N VAL A 235 -15.92 53.34 4.15
CA VAL A 235 -15.48 51.98 3.76
C VAL A 235 -14.21 51.58 4.50
N GLU A 236 -13.20 52.44 4.53
CA GLU A 236 -11.95 52.15 5.25
C GLU A 236 -12.12 52.12 6.77
N ALA A 237 -12.97 52.99 7.33
CA ALA A 237 -13.33 52.94 8.75
C ALA A 237 -14.05 51.63 9.10
N THR A 238 -14.98 51.18 8.25
CA THR A 238 -15.70 49.91 8.43
C THR A 238 -14.75 48.71 8.32
N LYS A 239 -13.86 48.70 7.33
CA LYS A 239 -12.82 47.66 7.21
C LYS A 239 -11.94 47.59 8.44
N THR A 240 -11.49 48.74 8.95
CA THR A 240 -10.62 48.83 10.13
C THR A 240 -11.35 48.34 11.39
N TYR A 241 -12.61 48.75 11.56
CA TYR A 241 -13.45 48.31 12.68
C TYR A 241 -13.72 46.80 12.65
N VAL A 242 -14.07 46.24 11.48
CA VAL A 242 -14.28 44.81 11.28
C VAL A 242 -12.99 44.03 11.52
N ALA A 243 -11.86 44.50 10.96
CA ALA A 243 -10.55 43.87 11.17
C ALA A 243 -10.11 43.89 12.65
N ALA A 244 -10.42 44.95 13.39
CA ALA A 244 -10.12 45.04 14.82
C ALA A 244 -11.01 44.13 15.68
N GLN A 245 -12.29 43.96 15.32
CA GLN A 245 -13.22 43.08 16.05
C GLN A 245 -12.97 41.59 15.79
N PHE A 246 -12.55 41.23 14.57
CA PHE A 246 -12.32 39.84 14.15
C PHE A 246 -10.84 39.43 14.07
N GLY A 247 -9.91 40.32 14.40
CA GLY A 247 -8.48 40.04 14.43
C GLY A 247 -8.05 39.22 15.65
N GLY A 248 -7.01 38.40 15.50
CA GLY A 248 -6.40 37.64 16.60
C GLY A 248 -7.38 36.72 17.34
N ASP A 249 -7.50 36.92 18.66
CA ASP A 249 -8.41 36.17 19.55
C ASP A 249 -9.88 36.67 19.50
N GLY A 250 -10.16 37.70 18.71
CA GLY A 250 -11.52 38.24 18.50
C GLY A 250 -12.35 37.47 17.46
N ARG A 251 -11.81 36.43 16.85
CA ARG A 251 -12.50 35.62 15.82
C ARG A 251 -13.77 34.98 16.38
N GLY A 252 -14.89 35.12 15.66
CA GLY A 252 -16.21 34.59 16.06
C GLY A 252 -17.04 35.51 16.96
N ARG A 253 -16.59 36.73 17.25
CA ARG A 253 -17.38 37.72 17.99
C ARG A 253 -18.58 38.24 17.17
N PRO A 254 -19.73 38.54 17.81
CA PRO A 254 -20.85 39.15 17.11
C PRO A 254 -20.47 40.53 16.52
N LEU A 255 -20.68 40.73 15.22
CA LEU A 255 -20.50 42.04 14.58
C LEU A 255 -21.75 42.89 14.80
N VAL A 256 -21.59 44.01 15.49
CA VAL A 256 -22.65 45.02 15.64
C VAL A 256 -22.26 46.26 14.86
N LEU A 257 -23.07 46.60 13.85
CA LEU A 257 -22.93 47.82 13.04
C LEU A 257 -24.04 48.80 13.40
N GLY A 258 -23.69 50.07 13.55
CA GLY A 258 -24.63 51.13 13.95
C GLY A 258 -25.57 51.61 12.83
N ALA A 259 -25.33 51.21 11.58
CA ALA A 259 -26.14 51.58 10.41
C ALA A 259 -26.88 50.36 9.82
N PRO A 260 -28.06 50.53 9.21
CA PRO A 260 -28.81 49.45 8.56
C PRO A 260 -27.97 48.80 7.45
N THR A 261 -27.46 47.61 7.72
CA THR A 261 -26.50 46.92 6.85
C THR A 261 -26.96 45.48 6.67
N GLU A 262 -26.82 44.97 5.46
CA GLU A 262 -26.98 43.56 5.16
C GLU A 262 -25.61 42.89 5.18
N VAL A 263 -25.48 41.85 6.00
CA VAL A 263 -24.26 41.05 6.12
C VAL A 263 -24.56 39.70 5.48
N SER A 264 -23.98 39.46 4.31
CA SER A 264 -24.05 38.14 3.66
C SER A 264 -22.72 37.41 3.86
N GLN A 265 -22.81 36.19 4.38
CA GLN A 265 -21.69 35.28 4.53
C GLN A 265 -21.67 34.36 3.30
N PHE A 266 -20.61 34.41 2.50
CA PHE A 266 -20.43 33.45 1.41
C PHE A 266 -19.72 32.20 1.94
N GLY A 267 -20.48 31.33 2.60
CA GLY A 267 -20.01 30.04 3.09
C GLY A 267 -19.64 29.08 1.97
N PHE A 268 -18.37 28.70 1.88
CA PHE A 268 -17.99 27.45 1.23
C PHE A 268 -18.20 26.33 2.24
N ASN A 269 -18.99 25.32 1.89
CA ASN A 269 -19.07 24.11 2.70
C ASN A 269 -17.79 23.27 2.47
N PRO A 270 -16.92 23.08 3.48
CA PRO A 270 -15.68 22.33 3.30
C PRO A 270 -15.91 20.87 2.93
N GLN A 271 -17.05 20.29 3.31
CA GLN A 271 -17.43 18.92 2.95
C GLN A 271 -17.75 18.79 1.46
N GLN A 272 -18.20 19.88 0.81
CA GLN A 272 -18.51 19.90 -0.63
C GLN A 272 -17.26 20.07 -1.51
N MET A 273 -16.13 20.47 -0.93
CA MET A 273 -14.89 20.68 -1.69
C MET A 273 -14.03 19.42 -1.85
N GLU A 274 -14.45 18.28 -1.29
CA GLU A 274 -13.79 16.95 -1.32
C GLU A 274 -12.30 16.99 -1.75
N MET A 275 -11.46 17.58 -0.90
CA MET A 275 -10.05 17.81 -1.25
C MET A 275 -9.19 16.56 -1.05
N SER A 276 -9.74 15.48 -0.45
CA SER A 276 -9.04 14.22 -0.20
C SER A 276 -8.54 13.56 -1.48
N GLY A 277 -9.40 13.39 -2.48
CA GLY A 277 -9.01 12.72 -3.73
C GLY A 277 -7.87 13.44 -4.47
N ALA A 278 -7.81 14.76 -4.41
CA ALA A 278 -6.73 15.53 -5.01
C ALA A 278 -5.37 15.32 -4.28
N ARG A 279 -5.40 15.14 -2.95
CA ARG A 279 -4.21 14.87 -2.14
C ARG A 279 -3.75 13.43 -2.30
N ASP A 280 -4.67 12.47 -2.34
CA ASP A 280 -4.37 11.06 -2.59
C ASP A 280 -3.64 10.88 -3.93
N VAL A 281 -4.10 11.58 -4.99
CA VAL A 281 -3.43 11.57 -6.30
C VAL A 281 -2.02 12.17 -6.24
N ALA A 282 -1.81 13.21 -5.44
CA ALA A 282 -0.48 13.80 -5.27
C ALA A 282 0.46 12.83 -4.54
N GLU A 283 0.00 12.21 -3.45
CA GLU A 283 0.72 11.17 -2.71
C GLU A 283 1.19 10.05 -3.65
N GLU A 284 0.27 9.49 -4.44
CA GLU A 284 0.58 8.38 -5.35
C GLU A 284 1.53 8.77 -6.48
N ARG A 285 1.32 9.93 -7.14
CA ARG A 285 2.12 10.35 -8.30
C ARG A 285 3.54 10.75 -7.92
N VAL A 286 3.72 11.42 -6.78
CA VAL A 286 5.06 11.77 -6.28
C VAL A 286 5.83 10.51 -5.92
N CYS A 287 5.20 9.59 -5.18
CA CYS A 287 5.76 8.29 -4.83
C CYS A 287 6.12 7.46 -6.07
N ALA A 288 5.25 7.42 -7.07
CA ALA A 288 5.51 6.73 -8.35
C ALA A 288 6.68 7.34 -9.12
N GLY A 289 6.85 8.66 -9.11
CA GLY A 289 7.99 9.34 -9.74
C GLY A 289 9.34 8.98 -9.10
N ILE A 290 9.37 8.82 -7.76
CA ILE A 290 10.58 8.45 -7.02
C ILE A 290 10.82 6.92 -7.05
N GLY A 291 9.78 6.12 -7.26
CA GLY A 291 9.85 4.66 -7.24
C GLY A 291 9.63 4.04 -5.86
N ILE A 292 8.99 4.76 -4.93
CA ILE A 292 8.69 4.30 -3.57
C ILE A 292 7.17 4.14 -3.42
N PRO A 293 6.64 2.97 -3.04
CA PRO A 293 5.22 2.81 -2.79
C PRO A 293 4.71 3.74 -1.68
N ALA A 294 3.57 4.42 -1.91
CA ALA A 294 2.98 5.35 -0.95
C ALA A 294 2.70 4.71 0.43
N ALA A 295 2.30 3.44 0.44
CA ALA A 295 2.06 2.69 1.68
C ALA A 295 3.32 2.55 2.56
N VAL A 296 4.49 2.41 1.96
CA VAL A 296 5.78 2.26 2.67
C VAL A 296 6.20 3.58 3.33
N VAL A 297 5.81 4.70 2.74
CA VAL A 297 6.00 6.05 3.30
C VAL A 297 5.04 6.29 4.48
N GLY A 298 3.91 5.58 4.53
CA GLY A 298 2.85 5.77 5.52
C GLY A 298 1.73 6.70 5.07
N PHE A 299 1.60 6.92 3.76
CA PHE A 299 0.54 7.74 3.17
C PHE A 299 -0.82 7.04 3.20
N GLY A 300 -1.87 7.82 3.48
CA GLY A 300 -3.21 7.33 3.72
C GLY A 300 -3.80 6.63 2.49
N ALA A 301 -3.61 7.21 1.30
CA ALA A 301 -4.04 6.63 0.02
C ALA A 301 -3.44 5.24 -0.18
N GLY A 302 -2.13 5.11 0.01
CA GLY A 302 -1.43 3.84 -0.13
C GLY A 302 -1.92 2.77 0.84
N LEU A 303 -2.13 3.12 2.11
CA LEU A 303 -2.59 2.17 3.15
C LEU A 303 -4.01 1.63 2.91
N GLN A 304 -4.86 2.37 2.19
CA GLN A 304 -6.20 1.88 1.82
C GLN A 304 -6.10 0.75 0.77
N THR A 305 -5.15 0.84 -0.16
CA THR A 305 -4.93 -0.16 -1.22
C THR A 305 -4.20 -1.41 -0.71
N THR A 306 -3.41 -1.31 0.37
CA THR A 306 -2.73 -2.48 0.96
C THR A 306 -3.65 -3.50 1.60
N LYS A 307 -4.94 -3.18 1.74
CA LYS A 307 -5.97 -4.15 2.14
C LYS A 307 -6.22 -5.24 1.10
N VAL A 308 -5.60 -5.15 -0.09
CA VAL A 308 -5.76 -6.07 -1.24
C VAL A 308 -4.62 -7.10 -1.36
N GLY A 309 -3.95 -7.45 -0.26
CA GLY A 309 -3.22 -8.73 -0.15
C GLY A 309 -1.70 -8.71 -0.37
N ALA A 310 -1.05 -7.55 -0.52
CA ALA A 310 0.41 -7.45 -0.47
C ALA A 310 0.89 -7.17 0.96
N THR A 311 1.86 -7.95 1.44
CA THR A 311 2.42 -7.74 2.79
C THR A 311 3.32 -6.51 2.85
N MET A 312 3.44 -5.86 4.01
CA MET A 312 4.33 -4.70 4.18
C MET A 312 5.81 -5.04 3.88
N GLY A 313 6.23 -6.29 4.13
CA GLY A 313 7.56 -6.78 3.77
C GLY A 313 7.81 -6.76 2.26
N GLU A 314 6.86 -7.24 1.45
CA GLU A 314 6.95 -7.24 -0.01
C GLU A 314 7.00 -5.82 -0.58
N MET A 315 6.20 -4.90 -0.03
CA MET A 315 6.22 -3.50 -0.45
C MET A 315 7.53 -2.80 -0.08
N ARG A 316 8.12 -3.10 1.10
CA ARG A 316 9.44 -2.57 1.47
C ARG A 316 10.51 -3.09 0.53
N LYS A 317 10.47 -4.37 0.16
CA LYS A 317 11.38 -4.94 -0.85
C LYS A 317 11.20 -4.27 -2.22
N LEU A 318 9.97 -4.05 -2.66
CA LEU A 318 9.67 -3.33 -3.91
C LEU A 318 10.22 -1.89 -3.89
N ALA A 319 10.12 -1.20 -2.76
CA ALA A 319 10.68 0.15 -2.58
C ALA A 319 12.20 0.17 -2.76
N TRP A 320 12.89 -0.86 -2.26
CA TRP A 320 14.32 -1.04 -2.46
C TRP A 320 14.66 -1.33 -3.92
N GLU A 321 13.97 -2.29 -4.55
CA GLU A 321 14.23 -2.71 -5.93
C GLU A 321 13.98 -1.60 -6.95
N ASN A 322 12.89 -0.83 -6.79
CA ASN A 322 12.50 0.20 -7.76
C ASN A 322 13.08 1.59 -7.47
N GLY A 323 13.32 1.93 -6.21
CA GLY A 323 13.76 3.26 -5.79
C GLY A 323 15.22 3.30 -5.34
N VAL A 324 15.51 2.65 -4.20
CA VAL A 324 16.80 2.82 -3.50
C VAL A 324 17.99 2.24 -4.29
N LEU A 325 17.88 1.02 -4.82
CA LEU A 325 18.99 0.37 -5.52
C LEU A 325 19.37 1.06 -6.84
N PRO A 326 18.43 1.50 -7.70
CA PRO A 326 18.77 2.29 -8.88
C PRO A 326 19.53 3.58 -8.52
N ILE A 327 19.12 4.28 -7.46
CA ILE A 327 19.80 5.48 -6.98
C ILE A 327 21.21 5.13 -6.48
N GLY A 328 21.35 4.08 -5.67
CA GLY A 328 22.64 3.61 -5.17
C GLY A 328 23.60 3.23 -6.30
N LYS A 329 23.13 2.51 -7.32
CA LYS A 329 23.93 2.17 -8.51
C LYS A 329 24.41 3.39 -9.27
N LEU A 330 23.52 4.37 -9.47
CA LEU A 330 23.86 5.63 -10.12
C LEU A 330 24.95 6.40 -9.36
N ILE A 331 24.83 6.45 -8.04
CA ILE A 331 25.83 7.07 -7.17
C ILE A 331 27.16 6.32 -7.27
N ALA A 332 27.13 4.98 -7.16
CA ALA A 332 28.33 4.15 -7.21
C ALA A 332 29.07 4.26 -8.56
N ASP A 333 28.32 4.29 -9.68
CA ASP A 333 28.87 4.50 -11.02
C ASP A 333 29.58 5.85 -11.14
N GLU A 334 28.96 6.92 -10.60
CA GLU A 334 29.58 8.25 -10.62
C GLU A 334 30.82 8.33 -9.73
N LEU A 335 30.82 7.67 -8.56
CA LEU A 335 32.00 7.57 -7.69
C LEU A 335 33.14 6.82 -8.38
N LYS A 336 32.82 5.68 -9.02
CA LYS A 336 33.78 4.90 -9.80
C LYS A 336 34.39 5.71 -10.94
N ARG A 337 33.60 6.57 -11.57
CA ARG A 337 34.04 7.43 -12.68
C ARG A 337 34.87 8.63 -12.23
N SER A 338 34.49 9.29 -11.14
CA SER A 338 35.01 10.61 -10.75
C SER A 338 35.98 10.59 -9.57
N LEU A 339 35.67 9.84 -8.51
CA LEU A 339 36.41 9.87 -7.26
C LEU A 339 37.46 8.75 -7.17
N LEU A 340 37.11 7.53 -7.58
CA LEU A 340 37.99 6.36 -7.49
C LEU A 340 39.35 6.57 -8.20
N PRO A 341 39.44 7.18 -9.39
CA PRO A 341 40.72 7.41 -10.06
C PRO A 341 41.67 8.35 -9.30
N LEU A 342 41.16 9.15 -8.35
CA LEU A 342 41.98 10.06 -7.55
C LEU A 342 42.81 9.33 -6.48
N PHE A 343 42.56 8.03 -6.27
CA PHE A 343 43.27 7.18 -5.31
C PHE A 343 44.26 6.20 -5.97
N GLY A 344 44.49 6.30 -7.27
CA GLY A 344 45.44 5.47 -8.00
C GLY A 344 44.84 4.87 -9.28
N ASN A 345 45.33 3.71 -9.69
CA ASN A 345 44.83 3.04 -10.88
C ASN A 345 43.48 2.36 -10.60
N PRO A 346 42.37 2.80 -11.23
CA PRO A 346 41.05 2.19 -11.00
C PRO A 346 40.85 0.88 -11.77
N ALA A 347 41.80 0.45 -12.60
CA ALA A 347 41.66 -0.75 -13.43
C ALA A 347 41.38 -2.01 -12.58
N GLY A 348 40.30 -2.71 -12.90
CA GLY A 348 39.89 -3.93 -12.22
C GLY A 348 39.18 -3.71 -10.88
N LEU A 349 38.99 -2.45 -10.45
CA LEU A 349 38.21 -2.08 -9.28
C LEU A 349 36.74 -1.82 -9.65
N ASP A 350 35.86 -2.17 -8.73
CA ASP A 350 34.43 -1.87 -8.80
C ASP A 350 33.95 -1.22 -7.51
N VAL A 351 32.89 -0.41 -7.61
CA VAL A 351 32.27 0.29 -6.48
C VAL A 351 30.79 -0.02 -6.53
N PHE A 352 30.23 -0.49 -5.42
CA PHE A 352 28.82 -0.85 -5.34
C PHE A 352 28.30 -0.72 -3.91
N PHE A 353 26.98 -0.64 -3.78
CA PHE A 353 26.30 -0.74 -2.49
C PHE A 353 25.95 -2.20 -2.22
N ASP A 354 26.45 -2.72 -1.11
CA ASP A 354 26.16 -4.06 -0.64
C ASP A 354 24.88 -4.07 0.19
N THR A 355 24.00 -5.00 -0.15
CA THR A 355 22.67 -5.14 0.43
C THR A 355 22.57 -6.39 1.32
N SER A 356 23.68 -7.09 1.56
CA SER A 356 23.71 -8.34 2.33
C SER A 356 23.27 -8.18 3.79
N GLU A 357 23.26 -6.95 4.33
CA GLU A 357 22.80 -6.66 5.69
C GLU A 357 21.45 -5.93 5.71
N VAL A 358 20.89 -5.60 4.54
CA VAL A 358 19.63 -4.86 4.44
C VAL A 358 18.46 -5.81 4.75
N PRO A 359 17.69 -5.60 5.85
CA PRO A 359 16.65 -6.54 6.27
C PRO A 359 15.55 -6.73 5.20
N ALA A 360 15.22 -5.68 4.45
CA ALA A 360 14.22 -5.74 3.39
C ALA A 360 14.66 -6.57 2.17
N MET A 361 15.97 -6.77 1.99
CA MET A 361 16.57 -7.51 0.89
C MET A 361 16.94 -8.93 1.28
N GLN A 362 16.99 -9.23 2.59
CA GLN A 362 17.17 -10.59 3.06
C GLN A 362 16.00 -11.45 2.60
N GLU A 363 16.33 -12.67 2.18
CA GLU A 363 15.29 -13.68 2.08
C GLU A 363 14.72 -13.87 3.49
N ASP A 364 13.40 -13.83 3.57
CA ASP A 364 12.66 -14.21 4.77
C ASP A 364 13.23 -15.53 5.30
N GLU A 365 13.78 -15.53 6.52
CA GLU A 365 14.49 -16.69 7.05
C GLU A 365 13.60 -17.94 7.07
N ASP A 366 12.28 -17.73 7.20
CA ASP A 366 11.28 -18.78 7.12
C ASP A 366 11.20 -19.37 5.70
N LYS A 367 11.24 -18.54 4.65
CA LYS A 367 11.22 -18.99 3.24
C LYS A 367 12.52 -19.69 2.85
N ARG A 368 13.66 -19.21 3.34
CA ARG A 368 14.97 -19.88 3.17
C ARG A 368 14.92 -21.25 3.84
N THR A 369 14.43 -21.31 5.08
CA THR A 369 14.32 -22.55 5.86
C THR A 369 13.37 -23.54 5.20
N ASP A 370 12.21 -23.09 4.74
CA ASP A 370 11.24 -23.91 3.99
C ASP A 370 11.81 -24.49 2.72
N ARG A 371 12.62 -23.73 1.98
CA ARG A 371 13.26 -24.21 0.75
C ARG A 371 14.24 -25.34 1.04
N TRP A 372 15.11 -25.14 2.04
CA TRP A 372 16.06 -26.17 2.47
C TRP A 372 15.33 -27.41 2.99
N ASN A 373 14.28 -27.24 3.79
CA ASN A 373 13.43 -28.33 4.28
C ASN A 373 12.78 -29.12 3.14
N LYS A 374 12.22 -28.43 2.13
CA LYS A 374 11.64 -29.08 0.93
C LYS A 374 12.69 -29.86 0.14
N MET A 375 13.90 -29.31 -0.05
CA MET A 375 14.99 -30.01 -0.74
C MET A 375 15.43 -31.26 0.02
N LEU A 376 15.46 -31.21 1.35
CA LEU A 376 15.79 -32.36 2.19
C LEU A 376 14.68 -33.43 2.15
N GLN A 377 13.41 -33.02 2.30
CA GLN A 377 12.25 -33.93 2.28
C GLN A 377 12.06 -34.64 0.94
N THR A 378 12.35 -33.95 -0.17
CA THR A 378 12.35 -34.56 -1.52
C THR A 378 13.57 -35.46 -1.78
N GLY A 379 14.52 -35.49 -0.84
CA GLY A 379 15.76 -36.26 -0.93
C GLY A 379 16.77 -35.71 -1.94
N GLY A 380 16.60 -34.46 -2.39
CA GLY A 380 17.49 -33.84 -3.37
C GLY A 380 18.88 -33.46 -2.82
N ILE A 381 19.02 -33.39 -1.49
CA ILE A 381 20.26 -33.02 -0.80
C ILE A 381 20.51 -33.93 0.41
N THR A 382 21.76 -33.94 0.89
CA THR A 382 22.13 -34.65 2.14
C THR A 382 21.79 -33.82 3.37
N VAL A 383 21.68 -34.45 4.55
CA VAL A 383 21.51 -33.75 5.83
C VAL A 383 22.67 -32.79 6.09
N TYR A 384 23.89 -33.14 5.68
CA TYR A 384 25.07 -32.28 5.76
C TYR A 384 24.89 -30.99 4.96
N THR A 385 24.49 -31.10 3.70
CA THR A 385 24.25 -29.95 2.82
C THR A 385 23.11 -29.08 3.34
N TRP A 386 22.07 -29.69 3.91
CA TRP A 386 20.96 -28.98 4.54
C TRP A 386 21.39 -28.18 5.78
N ARG A 387 22.17 -28.78 6.70
CA ARG A 387 22.69 -28.09 7.90
C ARG A 387 23.58 -26.91 7.55
N ILE A 388 24.55 -27.10 6.65
CA ILE A 388 25.40 -26.01 6.15
C ILE A 388 24.55 -24.94 5.45
N GLY A 389 23.54 -25.34 4.67
CA GLY A 389 22.62 -24.44 3.98
C GLY A 389 21.81 -23.53 4.92
N LEU A 390 21.54 -23.98 6.15
CA LEU A 390 20.89 -23.22 7.22
C LEU A 390 21.88 -22.50 8.15
N GLY A 391 23.19 -22.70 8.00
CA GLY A 391 24.20 -22.13 8.89
C GLY A 391 24.37 -22.89 10.22
N LEU A 392 23.95 -24.16 10.27
CA LEU A 392 24.13 -25.05 11.41
C LEU A 392 25.43 -25.83 11.28
N ASP A 393 26.07 -26.14 12.42
CA ASP A 393 27.26 -27.00 12.45
C ASP A 393 26.96 -28.38 11.86
N ALA A 394 27.84 -28.86 10.97
CA ALA A 394 27.72 -30.15 10.32
C ALA A 394 29.07 -30.87 10.27
N ASP A 395 29.05 -32.17 10.51
CA ASP A 395 30.20 -33.07 10.45
C ASP A 395 29.95 -34.23 9.47
N ASP A 396 30.94 -35.10 9.29
CA ASP A 396 30.86 -36.23 8.36
C ASP A 396 29.73 -37.22 8.67
N SER A 397 29.21 -37.27 9.91
CA SER A 397 28.09 -38.14 10.27
C SER A 397 26.78 -37.73 9.60
N HIS A 398 26.69 -36.50 9.10
CA HIS A 398 25.49 -35.95 8.44
C HIS A 398 25.46 -36.21 6.92
N LYS A 399 26.47 -36.88 6.35
CA LYS A 399 26.59 -37.13 4.89
C LYS A 399 25.72 -38.29 4.41
N TYR A 400 24.41 -38.23 4.65
CA TYR A 400 23.44 -39.22 4.17
C TYR A 400 22.18 -38.55 3.62
N TYR A 401 21.45 -39.29 2.77
CA TYR A 401 20.19 -38.86 2.18
C TYR A 401 19.00 -39.36 3.00
N LEU A 402 17.96 -38.55 3.11
CA LEU A 402 16.64 -38.99 3.58
C LEU A 402 15.77 -39.30 2.35
N ARG A 403 15.28 -40.54 2.24
CA ARG A 403 14.40 -40.99 1.14
C ARG A 403 13.15 -41.63 1.73
N GLY A 404 11.97 -41.27 1.22
CA GLY A 404 10.72 -41.89 1.62
C GLY A 404 10.65 -43.35 1.16
N ILE A 405 10.12 -44.23 2.01
CA ILE A 405 9.95 -45.69 1.76
C ILE A 405 9.11 -45.99 0.50
N ASN A 406 8.37 -45.00 0.00
CA ASN A 406 7.43 -45.11 -1.12
C ASN A 406 8.07 -44.84 -2.49
N MET A 407 9.37 -44.52 -2.53
CA MET A 407 10.10 -44.25 -3.78
C MET A 407 10.90 -45.48 -4.21
N ILE A 408 10.65 -45.97 -5.42
CA ILE A 408 11.43 -47.04 -6.05
C ILE A 408 12.50 -46.38 -6.93
N GLU A 409 13.76 -46.74 -6.73
CA GLU A 409 14.83 -46.36 -7.66
C GLU A 409 14.62 -47.07 -8.99
N VAL A 410 14.43 -46.28 -10.06
CA VAL A 410 14.47 -46.76 -11.44
C VAL A 410 15.72 -46.14 -12.08
N PRO A 411 16.75 -46.95 -12.41
CA PRO A 411 17.92 -46.46 -13.13
C PRO A 411 17.53 -45.91 -14.50
N GLU A 412 18.29 -44.94 -15.02
CA GLU A 412 18.02 -44.17 -16.25
C GLU A 412 17.84 -45.02 -17.55
N GLY A 413 18.03 -46.35 -17.48
CA GLY A 413 17.77 -47.29 -18.59
C GLY A 413 17.01 -48.58 -18.21
N GLY A 414 16.36 -48.65 -17.03
CA GLY A 414 15.67 -49.86 -16.55
C GLY A 414 14.20 -49.97 -17.01
N ALA A 415 13.78 -51.16 -17.46
CA ALA A 415 12.37 -51.42 -17.81
C ALA A 415 11.48 -51.58 -16.57
N ARG A 416 10.25 -51.05 -16.65
CA ARG A 416 9.24 -51.07 -15.58
C ARG A 416 8.73 -52.50 -15.33
N PRO A 417 8.72 -53.04 -14.09
CA PRO A 417 8.22 -54.39 -13.84
C PRO A 417 6.69 -54.44 -13.89
N ASP A 418 6.15 -55.55 -14.41
CA ASP A 418 4.71 -55.80 -14.59
C ASP A 418 4.05 -56.33 -13.32
N ARG A 419 2.76 -56.02 -13.15
CA ARG A 419 2.01 -56.15 -11.89
C ARG A 419 1.26 -57.49 -11.85
N SER A 420 1.70 -58.45 -11.04
CA SER A 420 0.94 -59.67 -10.74
C SER A 420 0.26 -59.59 -9.37
N ASP A 421 -1.07 -59.68 -9.37
CA ASP A 421 -1.92 -59.77 -8.16
C ASP A 421 -1.77 -61.11 -7.43
N PRO A 422 -1.90 -61.14 -6.09
CA PRO A 422 -2.12 -62.40 -5.36
C PRO A 422 -3.45 -62.41 -4.58
N ALA A 423 -4.18 -63.52 -4.71
CA ALA A 423 -5.03 -64.12 -3.67
C ALA A 423 -4.30 -65.42 -3.24
N THR A 424 -4.29 -65.94 -2.02
CA THR A 424 -5.30 -66.08 -0.97
C THR A 424 -4.64 -66.51 0.37
N ASP A 425 -5.14 -65.98 1.50
CA ASP A 425 -5.49 -66.70 2.76
C ASP A 425 -4.35 -67.33 3.62
N ARG A 426 -4.27 -67.31 4.96
CA ARG A 426 -5.18 -66.97 6.08
C ARG A 426 -4.30 -66.89 7.35
N GLY A 427 -4.52 -65.93 8.26
CA GLY A 427 -3.83 -65.90 9.57
C GLY A 427 -4.11 -64.62 10.38
N ALA A 428 -5.07 -64.68 11.29
CA ALA A 428 -5.64 -63.58 12.04
C ALA A 428 -4.64 -62.76 12.90
N LYS A 429 -4.72 -61.42 12.77
CA LYS A 429 -4.75 -60.39 13.83
C LYS A 429 -4.98 -59.04 13.14
N SER A 430 -6.20 -58.50 13.21
CA SER A 430 -6.51 -57.15 12.70
C SER A 430 -5.98 -56.12 13.69
N ALA A 431 -4.76 -55.67 13.45
CA ALA A 431 -4.29 -54.36 13.87
C ALA A 431 -4.65 -53.38 12.74
N ASP A 432 -5.53 -52.43 13.02
CA ASP A 432 -5.80 -51.33 12.09
C ASP A 432 -4.53 -50.48 11.98
N SER A 433 -3.98 -50.49 10.77
CA SER A 433 -2.84 -49.70 10.35
C SER A 433 -3.36 -48.53 9.53
N HIS A 434 -3.20 -47.32 10.07
CA HIS A 434 -3.03 -46.13 9.24
C HIS A 434 -1.55 -45.76 9.28
N ALA A 435 -0.87 -46.00 8.16
CA ALA A 435 0.48 -45.53 7.94
C ALA A 435 0.49 -44.04 7.58
N ALA A 436 1.65 -43.44 7.86
CA ALA A 436 2.24 -42.28 7.20
C ALA A 436 1.93 -40.90 7.80
N HIS A 437 2.88 -40.34 8.56
CA HIS A 437 3.93 -39.44 8.04
C HIS A 437 4.63 -38.75 9.22
N ASP A 438 5.87 -39.14 9.48
CA ASP A 438 6.73 -38.46 10.45
C ASP A 438 7.16 -37.10 9.90
N HIS A 439 6.59 -36.04 10.48
CA HIS A 439 7.09 -34.67 10.38
C HIS A 439 8.18 -34.45 11.45
N ALA A 440 9.33 -33.92 11.02
CA ALA A 440 10.32 -33.34 11.93
C ALA A 440 9.77 -32.04 12.57
N PRO A 441 10.20 -31.66 13.79
CA PRO A 441 9.43 -30.81 14.69
C PRO A 441 9.75 -29.31 14.56
N GLY A 442 8.70 -28.49 14.72
CA GLY A 442 8.73 -27.02 14.83
C GLY A 442 8.01 -26.38 13.63
N ASP A 443 6.76 -25.96 13.68
CA ASP A 443 6.10 -25.12 14.68
C ASP A 443 4.61 -25.55 14.79
N HIS A 444 4.38 -26.74 15.33
CA HIS A 444 3.02 -27.27 15.43
C HIS A 444 2.31 -26.63 16.62
N ALA A 445 1.34 -25.76 16.34
CA ALA A 445 0.35 -25.35 17.32
C ALA A 445 -0.10 -26.59 18.13
N PRO A 446 -0.08 -26.53 19.47
CA PRO A 446 -0.31 -27.69 20.32
C PRO A 446 -1.63 -28.36 19.93
N ARG A 447 -1.65 -29.69 19.78
CA ARG A 447 -2.85 -30.42 19.36
C ARG A 447 -3.64 -30.94 20.56
N ALA A 448 -4.96 -30.96 20.43
CA ALA A 448 -5.84 -31.52 21.44
C ALA A 448 -5.62 -33.04 21.58
N THR A 449 -5.64 -33.54 22.82
CA THR A 449 -5.69 -34.98 23.07
C THR A 449 -6.95 -35.59 22.46
N PRO A 450 -6.98 -36.88 22.08
CA PRO A 450 -8.14 -37.50 21.44
C PRO A 450 -9.46 -37.29 22.18
N ASP A 451 -9.44 -37.32 23.51
CA ASP A 451 -10.65 -37.15 24.32
C ASP A 451 -11.10 -35.68 24.38
N ARG A 452 -10.16 -34.73 24.47
CA ARG A 452 -10.47 -33.29 24.40
C ARG A 452 -10.97 -32.90 23.01
N TYR A 453 -10.37 -33.46 21.96
CA TYR A 453 -10.85 -33.29 20.58
C TYR A 453 -12.28 -33.80 20.43
N LYS A 454 -12.60 -35.01 20.92
CA LYS A 454 -13.97 -35.57 20.88
C LYS A 454 -14.99 -34.69 21.60
N ARG A 455 -14.65 -34.17 22.79
CA ARG A 455 -15.53 -33.26 23.55
C ARG A 455 -15.80 -31.96 22.80
N ALA A 456 -14.75 -31.31 22.31
CA ALA A 456 -14.87 -30.08 21.51
C ALA A 456 -15.57 -30.34 20.15
N ALA A 457 -15.40 -31.52 19.55
CA ALA A 457 -16.06 -31.90 18.30
C ALA A 457 -17.56 -32.12 18.47
N ALA A 458 -18.00 -32.68 19.61
CA ALA A 458 -19.41 -32.80 19.95
C ALA A 458 -20.07 -31.42 20.02
N TYR A 459 -19.42 -30.45 20.69
CA TYR A 459 -19.86 -29.05 20.72
C TYR A 459 -19.97 -28.45 19.32
N ALA A 460 -18.92 -28.57 18.50
CA ALA A 460 -18.91 -28.02 17.15
C ALA A 460 -19.95 -28.70 16.22
N THR A 461 -20.29 -29.96 16.47
CA THR A 461 -21.33 -30.70 15.73
C THR A 461 -22.73 -30.19 16.09
N MET A 462 -22.98 -29.89 17.37
CA MET A 462 -24.26 -29.31 17.80
C MET A 462 -24.52 -27.95 17.13
N LEU A 463 -23.52 -27.08 17.06
CA LEU A 463 -23.61 -25.81 16.34
C LEU A 463 -23.87 -26.02 14.85
N GLN A 464 -23.18 -26.98 14.23
CA GLN A 464 -23.34 -27.29 12.81
C GLN A 464 -24.77 -27.74 12.48
N ASN A 465 -25.41 -28.53 13.35
CA ASN A 465 -26.79 -28.99 13.14
C ASN A 465 -27.82 -27.85 13.15
N GLN A 466 -27.51 -26.73 13.81
CA GLN A 466 -28.36 -25.54 13.86
C GLN A 466 -28.06 -24.55 12.72
N GLU A 467 -26.88 -24.67 12.08
CA GLU A 467 -26.35 -23.70 11.12
C GLU A 467 -27.26 -23.49 9.91
N SER A 468 -27.80 -24.56 9.32
CA SER A 468 -28.62 -24.46 8.10
C SER A 468 -29.93 -23.72 8.35
N GLY A 469 -30.65 -24.05 9.43
CA GLY A 469 -31.93 -23.39 9.73
C GLY A 469 -31.78 -21.91 10.03
N LEU A 470 -30.71 -21.52 10.74
CA LEU A 470 -30.39 -20.12 11.03
C LEU A 470 -30.00 -19.37 9.76
N ALA A 471 -29.19 -19.99 8.90
CA ALA A 471 -28.80 -19.41 7.61
C ALA A 471 -30.02 -19.22 6.69
N ASP A 472 -30.91 -20.20 6.58
CA ASP A 472 -32.12 -20.13 5.74
C ASP A 472 -33.07 -19.01 6.21
N GLY A 473 -33.22 -18.84 7.54
CA GLY A 473 -34.00 -17.75 8.13
C GLY A 473 -33.43 -16.38 7.79
N PHE A 474 -32.09 -16.24 7.83
CA PHE A 474 -31.44 -14.99 7.47
C PHE A 474 -31.43 -14.72 5.96
N GLU A 475 -31.24 -15.75 5.13
CA GLU A 475 -31.37 -15.68 3.67
C GLU A 475 -32.73 -15.11 3.29
N THR A 476 -33.81 -15.61 3.89
CA THR A 476 -35.17 -15.12 3.63
C THR A 476 -35.33 -13.63 3.97
N ARG A 477 -34.81 -13.18 5.12
CA ARG A 477 -34.84 -11.76 5.52
C ARG A 477 -34.00 -10.88 4.59
N LEU A 478 -32.85 -11.37 4.13
CA LEU A 478 -31.96 -10.66 3.20
C LEU A 478 -32.58 -10.56 1.80
N ILE A 479 -33.25 -11.61 1.31
CA ILE A 479 -33.99 -11.57 0.03
C ILE A 479 -35.05 -10.46 0.11
N GLY A 480 -35.84 -10.43 1.19
CA GLY A 480 -36.83 -9.38 1.41
C GLY A 480 -36.20 -7.99 1.42
N PHE A 481 -35.11 -7.80 2.17
CA PHE A 481 -34.40 -6.52 2.25
C PHE A 481 -33.88 -6.05 0.89
N PHE A 482 -33.18 -6.91 0.14
CA PHE A 482 -32.64 -6.53 -1.17
C PHE A 482 -33.73 -6.30 -2.21
N GLY A 483 -34.85 -7.02 -2.12
CA GLY A 483 -36.04 -6.76 -2.92
C GLY A 483 -36.66 -5.39 -2.63
N GLU A 484 -36.84 -5.03 -1.36
CA GLU A 484 -37.34 -3.71 -0.96
C GLU A 484 -36.41 -2.57 -1.39
N LEU A 485 -35.09 -2.76 -1.26
CA LEU A 485 -34.09 -1.79 -1.72
C LEU A 485 -34.19 -1.58 -3.24
N ALA A 486 -34.31 -2.67 -4.00
CA ALA A 486 -34.45 -2.65 -5.44
C ALA A 486 -35.75 -1.97 -5.90
N ASP A 487 -36.85 -2.21 -5.18
CA ASP A 487 -38.13 -1.53 -5.42
C ASP A 487 -38.06 -0.04 -5.08
N GLY A 488 -37.39 0.32 -3.99
CA GLY A 488 -37.11 1.70 -3.63
C GLY A 488 -36.29 2.40 -4.71
N ALA A 489 -35.22 1.76 -5.17
CA ALA A 489 -34.35 2.24 -6.24
C ALA A 489 -35.12 2.49 -7.54
N ARG A 490 -35.95 1.51 -7.96
CA ARG A 490 -36.83 1.64 -9.12
C ARG A 490 -37.82 2.79 -8.98
N THR A 491 -38.42 2.93 -7.79
CA THR A 491 -39.43 3.97 -7.53
C THR A 491 -38.83 5.37 -7.56
N ALA A 492 -37.64 5.54 -6.96
CA ALA A 492 -36.87 6.79 -7.00
C ALA A 492 -36.40 7.13 -8.43
N ALA A 493 -36.02 6.12 -9.21
CA ALA A 493 -35.50 6.30 -10.56
C ALA A 493 -36.56 6.76 -11.57
N ARG A 494 -37.80 6.28 -11.47
CA ARG A 494 -38.85 6.51 -12.48
C ARG A 494 -39.09 7.99 -12.83
N PRO A 495 -39.39 8.90 -11.88
CA PRO A 495 -39.65 10.31 -12.23
C PRO A 495 -38.40 11.01 -12.79
N LEU A 496 -37.21 10.65 -12.29
CA LEU A 496 -35.94 11.21 -12.73
C LEU A 496 -35.57 10.75 -14.15
N LEU A 497 -35.83 9.49 -14.47
CA LEU A 497 -35.66 8.95 -15.82
C LEU A 497 -36.63 9.61 -16.81
N GLU A 498 -37.91 9.74 -16.45
CA GLU A 498 -38.90 10.43 -17.30
C GLU A 498 -38.49 11.86 -17.64
N GLU A 499 -37.92 12.57 -16.66
CA GLU A 499 -37.50 13.95 -16.84
C GLU A 499 -36.18 14.10 -17.62
N GLN A 500 -35.18 13.26 -17.31
CA GLN A 500 -33.79 13.50 -17.72
C GLN A 500 -33.32 12.69 -18.94
N LEU A 501 -33.99 11.57 -19.26
CA LEU A 501 -33.51 10.63 -20.29
C LEU A 501 -33.36 11.27 -21.68
N GLY A 502 -34.19 12.27 -22.00
CA GLY A 502 -34.16 13.02 -23.27
C GLY A 502 -33.31 14.29 -23.26
N LYS A 503 -32.83 14.78 -22.10
CA LYS A 503 -32.17 16.09 -21.97
C LYS A 503 -30.66 16.04 -22.21
N SER A 504 -30.00 14.91 -21.97
CA SER A 504 -28.56 14.74 -22.18
C SER A 504 -28.19 13.25 -22.40
N ARG A 505 -27.03 13.01 -23.05
CA ARG A 505 -26.50 11.68 -23.36
C ARG A 505 -25.01 11.59 -23.03
N GLY A 506 -24.59 10.46 -22.46
CA GLY A 506 -23.19 10.09 -22.19
C GLY A 506 -22.93 9.68 -20.74
N VAL A 507 -21.77 9.05 -20.51
CA VAL A 507 -21.35 8.51 -19.20
C VAL A 507 -21.51 9.54 -18.06
N LYS A 508 -21.04 10.78 -18.27
CA LYS A 508 -21.14 11.84 -17.26
C LYS A 508 -22.58 12.25 -16.92
N SER A 509 -23.50 12.18 -17.87
CA SER A 509 -24.92 12.48 -17.58
C SER A 509 -25.60 11.33 -16.85
N ASP A 510 -25.17 10.09 -17.12
CA ASP A 510 -25.70 8.91 -16.44
C ASP A 510 -25.18 8.83 -15.00
N ASP A 511 -23.91 9.19 -14.76
CA ASP A 511 -23.35 9.34 -13.41
C ASP A 511 -24.16 10.35 -12.57
N LEU A 512 -24.42 11.55 -13.11
CA LEU A 512 -25.21 12.57 -12.43
C LEU A 512 -26.65 12.12 -12.16
N LEU A 513 -27.25 11.40 -13.11
CA LEU A 513 -28.59 10.86 -12.95
C LEU A 513 -28.62 9.79 -11.84
N VAL A 514 -27.62 8.92 -11.79
CA VAL A 514 -27.47 7.93 -10.71
C VAL A 514 -27.28 8.63 -9.36
N ASP A 515 -26.49 9.69 -9.27
CA ASP A 515 -26.34 10.48 -8.04
C ASP A 515 -27.69 11.03 -7.53
N MET A 516 -28.48 11.64 -8.43
CA MET A 516 -29.80 12.15 -8.07
C MET A 516 -30.74 11.04 -7.58
N ILE A 517 -30.68 9.85 -8.20
CA ILE A 517 -31.50 8.70 -7.80
C ILE A 517 -31.06 8.17 -6.43
N LEU A 518 -29.75 8.11 -6.15
CA LEU A 518 -29.22 7.66 -4.87
C LEU A 518 -29.56 8.63 -3.73
N ASP A 519 -29.54 9.93 -4.01
CA ASP A 519 -29.96 10.97 -3.06
C ASP A 519 -31.44 10.83 -2.70
N GLU A 520 -32.31 10.63 -3.70
CA GLU A 520 -33.75 10.40 -3.49
C GLU A 520 -34.02 9.07 -2.76
N LEU A 521 -33.25 8.01 -3.07
CA LEU A 521 -33.37 6.70 -2.42
C LEU A 521 -32.99 6.74 -0.94
N GLY A 522 -32.05 7.60 -0.55
CA GLY A 522 -31.61 7.77 0.84
C GLY A 522 -30.89 6.54 1.40
N ILE A 523 -29.77 6.15 0.79
CA ILE A 523 -28.95 4.97 1.18
C ILE A 523 -28.66 4.84 2.70
N PRO A 524 -28.38 5.91 3.47
CA PRO A 524 -28.12 5.78 4.92
C PRO A 524 -29.23 5.11 5.73
N LYS A 525 -30.50 5.28 5.30
CA LYS A 525 -31.65 4.61 5.92
C LYS A 525 -31.57 3.10 5.71
N TRP A 526 -31.26 2.67 4.48
CA TRP A 526 -31.13 1.26 4.12
C TRP A 526 -29.94 0.59 4.80
N ALA A 527 -28.81 1.29 4.89
CA ALA A 527 -27.65 0.81 5.65
C ALA A 527 -28.01 0.58 7.13
N SER A 528 -28.81 1.47 7.72
CA SER A 528 -29.29 1.34 9.11
C SER A 528 -30.25 0.15 9.28
N GLN A 529 -31.11 -0.12 8.30
CA GLN A 529 -32.00 -1.28 8.29
C GLN A 529 -31.22 -2.60 8.15
N LEU A 530 -30.26 -2.65 7.21
CA LEU A 530 -29.38 -3.81 7.03
C LEU A 530 -28.62 -4.13 8.32
N ARG A 531 -28.08 -3.10 8.97
CA ARG A 531 -27.39 -3.24 10.25
C ARG A 531 -28.28 -3.88 11.32
N ARG A 532 -29.55 -3.46 11.44
CA ARG A 532 -30.49 -4.07 12.40
C ARG A 532 -30.78 -5.54 12.08
N LEU A 533 -30.84 -5.92 10.80
CA LEU A 533 -31.01 -7.31 10.40
C LEU A 533 -29.81 -8.18 10.82
N TYR A 534 -28.58 -7.68 10.64
CA TYR A 534 -27.38 -8.36 11.11
C TYR A 534 -27.35 -8.46 12.64
N GLU A 535 -27.61 -7.36 13.34
CA GLU A 535 -27.64 -7.34 14.81
C GLU A 535 -28.66 -8.34 15.37
N ALA A 536 -29.86 -8.41 14.79
CA ALA A 536 -30.89 -9.37 15.15
C ALA A 536 -30.47 -10.83 14.84
N HIS A 537 -29.87 -11.06 13.68
CA HIS A 537 -29.37 -12.39 13.30
C HIS A 537 -28.28 -12.89 14.24
N TYR A 538 -27.33 -12.02 14.61
CA TYR A 538 -26.25 -12.36 15.52
C TYR A 538 -26.77 -12.66 16.93
N ALA A 539 -27.79 -11.94 17.39
CA ALA A 539 -28.48 -12.28 18.63
C ALA A 539 -29.14 -13.67 18.56
N GLU A 540 -29.87 -13.96 17.48
CA GLU A 540 -30.55 -15.25 17.25
C GLU A 540 -29.57 -16.43 17.24
N VAL A 541 -28.44 -16.30 16.53
CA VAL A 541 -27.37 -17.30 16.50
C VAL A 541 -26.74 -17.47 17.88
N GLY A 542 -26.51 -16.36 18.58
CA GLY A 542 -25.99 -16.36 19.94
C GLY A 542 -26.91 -17.14 20.90
N ASP A 543 -28.22 -16.91 20.84
CA ASP A 543 -29.19 -17.60 21.69
C ASP A 543 -29.30 -19.09 21.36
N ALA A 544 -29.32 -19.44 20.06
CA ALA A 544 -29.35 -20.83 19.60
C ALA A 544 -28.13 -21.64 20.08
N SER A 545 -26.96 -21.00 20.19
CA SER A 545 -25.73 -21.64 20.70
C SER A 545 -25.79 -22.03 22.19
N GLY A 546 -26.83 -21.62 22.93
CA GLY A 546 -26.97 -21.88 24.36
C GLY A 546 -27.06 -23.36 24.73
N GLU A 547 -27.71 -24.20 23.91
CA GLU A 547 -27.79 -25.64 24.15
C GLU A 547 -26.43 -26.34 23.96
N ALA A 548 -25.68 -25.92 22.94
CA ALA A 548 -24.31 -26.39 22.74
C ALA A 548 -23.42 -25.91 23.91
N ALA A 549 -23.57 -24.66 24.35
CA ALA A 549 -22.82 -24.10 25.46
C ALA A 549 -23.08 -24.86 26.78
N GLU A 550 -24.34 -25.21 27.07
CA GLU A 550 -24.72 -26.03 28.22
C GLU A 550 -24.06 -27.42 28.17
N ALA A 551 -24.11 -28.09 27.01
CA ALA A 551 -23.49 -29.40 26.82
C ALA A 551 -21.95 -29.37 26.93
N ALA A 552 -21.32 -28.22 26.71
CA ALA A 552 -19.88 -28.01 26.87
C ALA A 552 -19.49 -27.41 28.24
N GLY A 553 -20.42 -27.26 29.18
CA GLY A 553 -20.14 -26.75 30.53
C GLY A 553 -19.98 -25.22 30.62
N LEU A 554 -20.32 -24.47 29.57
CA LEU A 554 -20.23 -23.00 29.52
C LEU A 554 -21.47 -22.27 30.06
N GLY A 555 -22.51 -23.02 30.43
CA GLY A 555 -23.80 -22.49 30.88
C GLY A 555 -24.74 -22.11 29.73
N LYS A 556 -26.04 -22.36 29.91
CA LYS A 556 -27.07 -22.11 28.91
C LYS A 556 -27.34 -20.61 28.69
N SER A 557 -27.47 -19.87 29.79
CA SER A 557 -27.78 -18.44 29.77
C SER A 557 -26.58 -17.63 29.27
N MET A 558 -26.84 -16.66 28.40
CA MET A 558 -25.80 -15.77 27.87
C MET A 558 -25.67 -14.54 28.77
N PRO A 559 -24.47 -14.20 29.28
CA PRO A 559 -24.28 -12.95 30.01
C PRO A 559 -24.54 -11.72 29.11
N ASP A 560 -25.15 -10.66 29.66
CA ASP A 560 -25.49 -9.44 28.90
C ASP A 560 -24.29 -8.84 28.15
N ARG A 561 -23.09 -8.88 28.76
CA ARG A 561 -21.86 -8.38 28.12
C ARG A 561 -21.47 -9.21 26.89
N VAL A 562 -21.70 -10.51 26.92
CA VAL A 562 -21.43 -11.42 25.80
C VAL A 562 -22.46 -11.17 24.68
N ALA A 563 -23.74 -11.03 25.03
CA ALA A 563 -24.79 -10.69 24.08
C ALA A 563 -24.51 -9.37 23.36
N GLN A 564 -24.12 -8.33 24.10
CA GLN A 564 -23.73 -7.03 23.53
C GLN A 564 -22.51 -7.15 22.59
N SER A 565 -21.52 -7.97 22.95
CA SER A 565 -20.31 -8.21 22.14
C SER A 565 -20.66 -8.86 20.79
N ILE A 566 -21.51 -9.90 20.82
CA ILE A 566 -21.98 -10.63 19.64
C ILE A 566 -22.82 -9.73 18.73
N ILE A 567 -23.79 -8.99 19.30
CA ILE A 567 -24.62 -8.05 18.55
C ILE A 567 -23.76 -6.95 17.90
N ALA A 568 -22.80 -6.39 18.65
CA ALA A 568 -21.89 -5.38 18.12
C ALA A 568 -21.02 -5.93 16.97
N ALA A 569 -20.66 -7.23 16.99
CA ALA A 569 -19.96 -7.87 15.88
C ALA A 569 -20.82 -7.91 14.61
N GLY A 570 -22.12 -8.24 14.73
CA GLY A 570 -23.07 -8.16 13.61
C GLY A 570 -23.19 -6.75 13.04
N GLY A 571 -23.28 -5.74 13.91
CA GLY A 571 -23.31 -4.34 13.49
C GLY A 571 -22.07 -3.89 12.72
N ARG A 572 -20.87 -4.34 13.13
CA ARG A 572 -19.62 -4.08 12.40
C ARG A 572 -19.59 -4.79 11.05
N ARG A 573 -20.02 -6.05 10.98
CA ARG A 573 -20.04 -6.86 9.75
C ARG A 573 -21.00 -6.30 8.71
N ALA A 574 -22.16 -5.77 9.11
CA ALA A 574 -23.07 -5.07 8.22
C ALA A 574 -22.41 -3.87 7.52
N GLY A 575 -21.53 -3.14 8.22
CA GLY A 575 -20.81 -1.99 7.69
C GLY A 575 -19.74 -2.33 6.64
N ILE A 576 -19.39 -3.62 6.46
CA ILE A 576 -18.47 -4.08 5.40
C ILE A 576 -19.19 -4.15 4.05
N VAL A 577 -20.52 -4.29 4.06
CA VAL A 577 -21.31 -4.35 2.82
C VAL A 577 -21.40 -2.95 2.22
N ASP A 578 -20.69 -2.74 1.12
CA ASP A 578 -20.76 -1.50 0.33
C ASP A 578 -22.09 -1.41 -0.43
N LEU A 579 -23.16 -1.05 0.29
CA LEU A 579 -24.50 -0.93 -0.26
C LEU A 579 -24.59 0.20 -1.28
N GLN A 580 -23.90 1.31 -1.04
CA GLN A 580 -23.92 2.48 -1.90
C GLN A 580 -23.22 2.22 -3.23
N GLY A 581 -21.99 1.69 -3.20
CA GLY A 581 -21.22 1.39 -4.39
C GLY A 581 -21.88 0.29 -5.24
N GLN A 582 -22.40 -0.77 -4.62
CA GLN A 582 -23.10 -1.83 -5.34
C GLN A 582 -24.41 -1.33 -5.98
N THR A 583 -25.19 -0.50 -5.28
CA THR A 583 -26.44 0.06 -5.81
C THR A 583 -26.14 1.06 -6.94
N ARG A 584 -25.12 1.90 -6.78
CA ARG A 584 -24.63 2.83 -7.81
C ARG A 584 -24.25 2.10 -9.10
N ALA A 585 -23.40 1.06 -9.00
CA ALA A 585 -22.94 0.30 -10.14
C ALA A 585 -24.12 -0.36 -10.89
N ALA A 586 -25.02 -1.02 -10.14
CA ALA A 586 -26.22 -1.63 -10.69
C ALA A 586 -27.15 -0.62 -11.41
N MET A 587 -27.35 0.56 -10.84
CA MET A 587 -28.14 1.62 -11.47
C MET A 587 -27.47 2.17 -12.73
N PHE A 588 -26.16 2.37 -12.69
CA PHE A 588 -25.40 2.83 -13.84
C PHE A 588 -25.50 1.83 -15.00
N ASP A 589 -25.29 0.55 -14.73
CA ASP A 589 -25.40 -0.52 -15.73
C ASP A 589 -26.83 -0.59 -16.31
N ALA A 590 -27.86 -0.51 -15.45
CA ALA A 590 -29.25 -0.50 -15.88
C ALA A 590 -29.56 0.64 -16.86
N ILE A 591 -29.07 1.85 -16.56
CA ILE A 591 -29.30 3.06 -17.36
C ILE A 591 -28.49 3.00 -18.66
N ALA A 592 -27.23 2.60 -18.59
CA ALA A 592 -26.34 2.49 -19.74
C ALA A 592 -26.86 1.46 -20.76
N GLU A 593 -27.22 0.26 -20.28
CA GLU A 593 -27.79 -0.79 -21.13
C GLU A 593 -29.16 -0.40 -21.70
N GLY A 594 -30.02 0.19 -20.86
CA GLY A 594 -31.34 0.65 -21.28
C GLY A 594 -31.26 1.72 -22.38
N ARG A 595 -30.33 2.68 -22.25
CA ARG A 595 -30.06 3.67 -23.30
C ARG A 595 -29.50 3.03 -24.57
N ALA A 596 -28.58 2.07 -24.45
CA ALA A 596 -28.02 1.36 -25.59
C ALA A 596 -29.09 0.56 -26.36
N ALA A 597 -30.06 -0.01 -25.63
CA ALA A 597 -31.21 -0.71 -26.19
C ALA A 597 -32.31 0.22 -26.73
N GLY A 598 -32.20 1.54 -26.53
CA GLY A 598 -33.21 2.51 -26.97
C GLY A 598 -34.51 2.45 -26.16
N GLU A 599 -34.44 1.97 -24.92
CA GLU A 599 -35.59 1.79 -24.03
C GLU A 599 -36.09 3.12 -23.45
N GLY A 600 -37.40 3.19 -23.19
CA GLY A 600 -38.02 4.32 -22.48
C GLY A 600 -37.83 4.24 -20.96
N ALA A 601 -38.09 5.34 -20.25
CA ALA A 601 -37.87 5.47 -18.81
C ALA A 601 -38.43 4.31 -17.96
N GLU A 602 -39.65 3.84 -18.27
CA GLU A 602 -40.28 2.73 -17.52
C GLU A 602 -39.56 1.38 -17.72
N ALA A 603 -39.08 1.12 -18.94
CA ALA A 603 -38.33 -0.11 -19.22
C ALA A 603 -36.94 -0.08 -18.55
N ILE A 604 -36.28 1.08 -18.53
CA ILE A 604 -35.02 1.28 -17.80
C ILE A 604 -35.23 1.13 -16.29
N ALA A 605 -36.29 1.70 -15.74
CA ALA A 605 -36.65 1.50 -14.33
C ALA A 605 -36.89 0.01 -14.01
N GLY A 606 -37.48 -0.75 -14.95
CA GLY A 606 -37.62 -2.20 -14.86
C GLY A 606 -36.30 -2.96 -14.76
N ARG A 607 -35.23 -2.49 -15.43
CA ARG A 607 -33.87 -3.09 -15.37
C ARG A 607 -33.17 -2.88 -14.03
N ILE A 608 -33.49 -1.79 -13.32
CA ILE A 608 -32.85 -1.45 -12.04
C ILE A 608 -33.14 -2.52 -10.97
N TYR A 609 -34.36 -3.05 -10.93
CA TYR A 609 -34.77 -3.99 -9.88
C TYR A 609 -33.87 -5.24 -9.79
N PRO A 610 -33.73 -6.07 -10.84
CA PRO A 610 -32.94 -7.29 -10.74
C PRO A 610 -31.46 -7.01 -10.47
N LEU A 611 -30.91 -5.92 -11.01
CA LEU A 611 -29.50 -5.56 -10.83
C LEU A 611 -29.19 -5.07 -9.40
N VAL A 612 -30.05 -4.22 -8.82
CA VAL A 612 -29.86 -3.73 -7.44
C VAL A 612 -30.06 -4.85 -6.43
N ALA A 613 -31.06 -5.72 -6.64
CA ALA A 613 -31.31 -6.86 -5.77
C ALA A 613 -30.12 -7.84 -5.79
N ALA A 614 -29.58 -8.15 -6.98
CA ALA A 614 -28.47 -9.08 -7.15
C ALA A 614 -27.10 -8.48 -6.73
N GLY A 615 -26.92 -7.17 -6.85
CA GLY A 615 -25.65 -6.49 -6.55
C GLY A 615 -24.50 -7.06 -7.38
N ALA A 616 -23.42 -7.47 -6.71
CA ALA A 616 -22.27 -8.09 -7.37
C ALA A 616 -22.45 -9.60 -7.69
N SER A 617 -23.60 -10.19 -7.37
CA SER A 617 -23.93 -11.57 -7.70
C SER A 617 -24.79 -11.63 -8.97
N SER A 618 -24.92 -12.82 -9.56
CA SER A 618 -25.79 -13.03 -10.72
C SER A 618 -27.28 -13.03 -10.38
N ASP A 619 -27.64 -13.30 -9.12
CA ASP A 619 -29.03 -13.41 -8.67
C ASP A 619 -29.18 -12.98 -7.19
N PRO A 620 -30.32 -12.38 -6.78
CA PRO A 620 -30.56 -11.95 -5.40
C PRO A 620 -30.51 -13.10 -4.38
N GLU A 621 -30.99 -14.29 -4.72
CA GLU A 621 -30.94 -15.45 -3.84
C GLU A 621 -29.51 -15.90 -3.61
N ILE A 622 -28.67 -15.89 -4.66
CA ILE A 622 -27.25 -16.24 -4.55
C ILE A 622 -26.51 -15.26 -3.64
N ARG A 623 -26.82 -13.95 -3.77
CA ARG A 623 -26.28 -12.90 -2.87
C ARG A 623 -26.69 -13.15 -1.43
N ALA A 624 -27.99 -13.31 -1.18
CA ALA A 624 -28.55 -13.51 0.15
C ALA A 624 -28.02 -14.79 0.80
N ARG A 625 -27.99 -15.91 0.08
CA ARG A 625 -27.44 -17.19 0.54
C ARG A 625 -25.98 -17.11 0.93
N ARG A 626 -25.16 -16.48 0.07
CA ARG A 626 -23.72 -16.33 0.32
C ARG A 626 -23.47 -15.53 1.60
N ILE A 627 -24.18 -14.41 1.75
CA ILE A 627 -24.10 -13.58 2.96
C ILE A 627 -24.59 -14.39 4.16
N ALA A 628 -25.78 -14.99 4.07
CA ALA A 628 -26.39 -15.69 5.18
C ALA A 628 -25.52 -16.82 5.73
N ARG A 629 -24.95 -17.65 4.86
CA ARG A 629 -24.04 -18.73 5.27
C ARG A 629 -22.78 -18.20 5.92
N THR A 630 -22.15 -17.20 5.31
CA THR A 630 -20.89 -16.62 5.83
C THR A 630 -21.09 -15.98 7.20
N GLU A 631 -22.14 -15.17 7.33
CA GLU A 631 -22.42 -14.43 8.56
C GLU A 631 -22.94 -15.33 9.68
N THR A 632 -23.73 -16.37 9.36
CA THR A 632 -24.15 -17.37 10.36
C THR A 632 -22.95 -18.10 10.92
N LYS A 633 -22.01 -18.51 10.06
CA LYS A 633 -20.79 -19.19 10.50
C LYS A 633 -19.92 -18.31 11.38
N TYR A 634 -19.73 -17.07 10.96
CA TYR A 634 -18.96 -16.09 11.72
C TYR A 634 -19.63 -15.79 13.08
N ALA A 635 -20.95 -15.60 13.11
CA ALA A 635 -21.71 -15.39 14.34
C ALA A 635 -21.59 -16.57 15.31
N GLN A 636 -21.59 -17.81 14.82
CA GLN A 636 -21.34 -19.00 15.64
C GLN A 636 -19.93 -18.98 16.24
N ASN A 637 -18.91 -18.71 15.43
CA ASN A 637 -17.52 -18.66 15.88
C ASN A 637 -17.29 -17.60 16.96
N ILE A 638 -17.78 -16.38 16.74
CA ILE A 638 -17.69 -15.31 17.74
C ILE A 638 -18.50 -15.64 19.00
N SER A 639 -19.68 -16.26 18.86
CA SER A 639 -20.49 -16.69 20.00
C SER A 639 -19.74 -17.70 20.87
N THR A 640 -19.07 -18.68 20.25
CA THR A 640 -18.23 -19.65 20.96
C THR A 640 -17.06 -18.98 21.68
N ILE A 641 -16.34 -18.07 21.01
CA ILE A 641 -15.17 -17.42 21.58
C ILE A 641 -15.54 -16.51 22.75
N GLU A 642 -16.57 -15.68 22.60
CA GLU A 642 -16.98 -14.71 23.62
C GLU A 642 -17.64 -15.41 24.83
N ARG A 643 -18.42 -16.48 24.62
CA ARG A 643 -18.93 -17.33 25.72
C ARG A 643 -17.79 -18.06 26.44
N GLY A 644 -16.84 -18.62 25.68
CA GLY A 644 -15.65 -19.26 26.25
C GLY A 644 -14.86 -18.32 27.15
N LYS A 645 -14.54 -17.12 26.66
CA LYS A 645 -13.87 -16.07 27.45
C LYS A 645 -14.61 -15.73 28.73
N ALA A 646 -15.94 -15.58 28.67
CA ALA A 646 -16.75 -15.27 29.86
C ALA A 646 -16.75 -16.40 30.89
N ALA A 647 -16.59 -17.65 30.44
CA ALA A 647 -16.47 -18.83 31.28
C ALA A 647 -15.01 -19.14 31.70
N GLY A 648 -14.05 -18.28 31.40
CA GLY A 648 -12.64 -18.46 31.77
C GLY A 648 -11.81 -19.30 30.79
N VAL A 649 -12.39 -19.77 29.68
CA VAL A 649 -11.67 -20.54 28.65
C VAL A 649 -10.70 -19.63 27.90
N THR A 650 -9.41 -19.95 27.96
CA THR A 650 -8.34 -19.17 27.31
C THR A 650 -7.90 -19.72 25.95
N ARG A 651 -8.23 -21.00 25.68
CA ARG A 651 -7.79 -21.77 24.50
C ARG A 651 -8.97 -22.45 23.80
N PHE A 652 -8.84 -22.62 22.49
CA PHE A 652 -9.89 -23.21 21.64
C PHE A 652 -9.29 -24.26 20.71
N VAL A 653 -9.98 -25.38 20.57
CA VAL A 653 -9.68 -26.40 19.55
C VAL A 653 -10.23 -25.92 18.22
N VAL A 654 -9.38 -25.91 17.20
CA VAL A 654 -9.71 -25.54 15.83
C VAL A 654 -10.25 -26.76 15.09
N PHE A 655 -11.38 -26.59 14.43
CA PHE A 655 -11.92 -27.57 13.49
C PHE A 655 -11.99 -26.98 12.10
N ASP A 656 -11.32 -27.61 11.14
CA ASP A 656 -11.33 -27.14 9.76
C ASP A 656 -10.94 -28.24 8.75
N GLY A 657 -11.07 -27.96 7.45
CA GLY A 657 -10.73 -28.92 6.41
C GLY A 657 -11.69 -30.11 6.32
N ARG A 658 -12.88 -30.00 6.90
CA ARG A 658 -13.85 -31.10 7.07
C ARG A 658 -14.36 -31.70 5.75
N LEU A 659 -14.26 -30.99 4.63
CA LEU A 659 -14.65 -31.51 3.32
C LEU A 659 -13.61 -32.46 2.72
N GLY A 660 -12.45 -32.62 3.36
CA GLY A 660 -11.40 -33.55 2.95
C GLY A 660 -10.57 -33.10 1.74
N PRO A 661 -9.59 -33.92 1.33
CA PRO A 661 -8.69 -33.62 0.21
C PRO A 661 -9.45 -33.42 -1.11
N GLY A 662 -9.12 -32.36 -1.85
CA GLY A 662 -9.76 -32.01 -3.13
C GLY A 662 -10.95 -31.06 -3.01
N ARG A 663 -11.53 -30.90 -1.82
CA ARG A 663 -12.58 -29.89 -1.52
C ARG A 663 -12.20 -28.92 -0.41
N SER A 664 -11.27 -29.28 0.45
CA SER A 664 -10.60 -28.38 1.40
C SER A 664 -9.16 -28.16 0.99
N LYS A 665 -8.62 -26.98 1.30
CA LYS A 665 -7.20 -26.70 1.11
C LYS A 665 -6.36 -27.50 2.12
N LEU A 666 -5.10 -27.79 1.77
CA LEU A 666 -4.22 -28.63 2.59
C LEU A 666 -3.83 -27.98 3.92
N ASP A 667 -3.69 -26.66 3.95
CA ASP A 667 -3.49 -25.84 5.15
C ASP A 667 -4.69 -25.89 6.11
N HIS A 668 -5.92 -25.90 5.59
CA HIS A 668 -7.16 -26.06 6.36
C HIS A 668 -7.25 -27.43 7.03
N ILE A 669 -6.85 -28.49 6.30
CA ILE A 669 -6.79 -29.86 6.84
C ILE A 669 -5.67 -29.97 7.89
N ALA A 670 -4.52 -29.33 7.64
CA ALA A 670 -3.37 -29.39 8.55
C ALA A 670 -3.63 -28.73 9.92
N ARG A 671 -4.48 -27.68 9.96
CA ARG A 671 -4.83 -26.95 11.18
C ARG A 671 -5.93 -27.61 12.02
N ASP A 672 -6.62 -28.62 11.51
CA ASP A 672 -7.64 -29.35 12.27
C ASP A 672 -7.03 -29.99 13.53
N GLY A 673 -7.72 -29.83 14.67
CA GLY A 673 -7.29 -30.32 15.97
C GLY A 673 -6.17 -29.53 16.66
N SER A 674 -5.70 -28.43 16.05
CA SER A 674 -4.79 -27.49 16.72
C SER A 674 -5.49 -26.69 17.81
N ILE A 675 -4.73 -26.22 18.79
CA ILE A 675 -5.20 -25.38 19.89
C ILE A 675 -4.65 -23.97 19.68
N VAL A 676 -5.54 -22.99 19.74
CA VAL A 676 -5.20 -21.57 19.60
C VAL A 676 -5.75 -20.75 20.75
N GLY A 677 -5.08 -19.66 21.11
CA GLY A 677 -5.60 -18.70 22.09
C GLY A 677 -6.80 -17.90 21.55
N ALA A 678 -7.60 -17.33 22.45
CA ALA A 678 -8.80 -16.58 22.09
C ALA A 678 -8.57 -15.46 21.05
N ALA A 679 -7.46 -14.72 21.15
CA ALA A 679 -7.15 -13.64 20.20
C ALA A 679 -6.87 -14.16 18.79
N ARG A 680 -6.14 -15.28 18.67
CA ARG A 680 -5.87 -15.94 17.39
C ARG A 680 -7.14 -16.56 16.81
N ALA A 681 -8.03 -17.10 17.65
CA ALA A 681 -9.32 -17.62 17.21
C ALA A 681 -10.21 -16.52 16.58
N VAL A 682 -10.26 -15.32 17.18
CA VAL A 682 -10.98 -14.17 16.59
C VAL A 682 -10.40 -13.79 15.24
N GLN A 683 -9.08 -13.67 15.15
CA GLN A 683 -8.41 -13.35 13.89
C GLN A 683 -8.71 -14.39 12.80
N MET A 684 -8.64 -15.68 13.14
CA MET A 684 -8.96 -16.77 12.21
C MET A 684 -10.43 -16.73 11.77
N ALA A 685 -11.36 -16.36 12.65
CA ALA A 685 -12.76 -16.18 12.28
C ALA A 685 -12.95 -15.01 11.31
N GLU A 686 -12.21 -13.90 11.48
CA GLU A 686 -12.26 -12.73 10.57
C GLU A 686 -11.69 -13.02 9.18
N GLU A 687 -10.69 -13.90 9.09
CA GLU A 687 -10.05 -14.34 7.84
C GLU A 687 -10.86 -15.42 7.08
N GLU A 688 -11.97 -15.90 7.64
CA GLU A 688 -12.74 -17.00 7.08
C GLU A 688 -13.51 -16.61 5.80
N HIS A 689 -13.48 -17.50 4.80
CA HIS A 689 -14.13 -17.28 3.51
C HIS A 689 -15.52 -17.96 3.42
N PRO A 690 -16.41 -17.54 2.49
CA PRO A 690 -17.81 -18.02 2.41
C PRO A 690 -18.06 -19.53 2.29
N ASN A 691 -17.06 -20.29 1.82
CA ASN A 691 -17.12 -21.76 1.69
C ASN A 691 -16.30 -22.49 2.75
N GLY A 692 -15.94 -21.79 3.82
CA GLY A 692 -15.05 -22.28 4.85
C GLY A 692 -15.76 -23.16 5.86
N THR A 693 -15.00 -24.05 6.50
CA THR A 693 -15.53 -24.99 7.50
C THR A 693 -15.04 -24.70 8.90
N LEU A 694 -14.39 -23.54 9.11
CA LEU A 694 -13.75 -23.21 10.37
C LEU A 694 -14.78 -23.13 11.50
N SER A 695 -14.52 -23.90 12.54
CA SER A 695 -15.27 -23.88 13.79
C SER A 695 -14.34 -23.99 14.97
N PHE A 696 -14.79 -23.53 16.12
CA PHE A 696 -14.04 -23.60 17.36
C PHE A 696 -14.81 -24.42 18.38
N GLY A 697 -14.09 -25.10 19.28
CA GLY A 697 -14.64 -25.67 20.50
C GLY A 697 -13.81 -25.27 21.71
N PRO A 698 -14.43 -25.09 22.90
CA PRO A 698 -13.71 -24.70 24.11
C PRO A 698 -12.69 -25.78 24.51
N HIS A 699 -11.53 -25.34 25.01
CA HIS A 699 -10.51 -26.21 25.58
C HIS A 699 -10.34 -25.90 27.07
N PHE A 700 -10.70 -26.85 27.94
CA PHE A 700 -10.51 -26.75 29.39
C PHE A 700 -9.18 -27.38 29.80
N ASP A 701 -8.37 -26.69 30.60
CA ASP A 701 -7.08 -27.18 31.10
C ASP A 701 -7.29 -28.09 32.33
N GLU A 702 -6.28 -28.90 32.69
CA GLU A 702 -6.39 -29.93 33.75
C GLU A 702 -6.65 -29.38 35.18
N GLU A 703 -6.50 -28.06 35.36
CA GLU A 703 -6.78 -27.36 36.63
C GLU A 703 -8.22 -26.82 36.72
N ASP A 704 -9.02 -26.98 35.65
CA ASP A 704 -10.38 -26.42 35.51
C ASP A 704 -11.51 -27.48 35.58
N GLU A 705 -11.19 -28.76 35.81
CA GLU A 705 -12.15 -29.84 36.16
C GLU A 705 -12.26 -30.00 37.69
#